data_AF-A0A561W2E1-F1
#
_entry.id   AF-A0A561W2E1-F1
#
_cell.length_a   1.000
_cell.length_b   1.000
_cell.length_c   1.000
_cell.angle_alpha   90.00
_cell.angle_beta   90.00
_cell.angle_gamma   90.00
#
_symmetry.space_group_name_H-M   'P 1'
#
loop_
_entity.id
_entity.type
_entity.pdbx_description
1 polymer ?
#
loop_
_entity_poly.entity_id
_entity_poly.type
_entity_poly.pdbx_seq_one_letter_code
_entity_poly.pdbx_strand_id
1 'polypeptide(L)'
;MAVHPEVAAYRAARAATGTPPLYTQTLAEARAADLAAIRAGTGAVEPVAEVRDERIPGPAGELALRVYRPAGSGPLPTLLYFFGGGWTLGSIDTADGICRRLANAVPCQVITVGYRLAPEHPFPAAVHDCHAATRWVAGHADLLGVDPDRLAVGGDSAGGNLAAAVTLLCRTDGPSLAAQLLVYPNTDQSGEPAGPSEDDDPTLFNSRSVAWYRTHYLADPAQARDPLASPLLADDLTGLPPALVVTAELDPLCAEGQRYAERLDAAGVPTRLAHYPGMVHGFFAMPGVFTDGRRAQASAAAFLRERFGLPSARDEVAEAPTGTRYAVGEPLLTDLPAVSLADYAERARTVLPPDVWDYVDGGSAAEVTVAANRDALDRVAVLPRVLRGVDTVDLGTRLLGRPYAMPVGVAPMAYQRLLHPDGELGLASAAGAAGIPYLASTLSSTPVEQVTAVGADVWFQLYWLRDRALVGDLLARVVAAGCRALVVTVDVPVLGRRPRDLRNAFRLPDDVVAANLPDGRDALAHSGAPGVSAIAAHTAASFAPALRWADLAWLRERVDLPLVVKGVLDPRDAVEAVRMGADAVVVSNHGGRQLDGAPASVTMLPEIIDAVGDRCQVLLDSGIRSGTDVLRALALGAAGVLLGRPMLWALAAGGERGARDALALLAVELTDALTLAGCADPAAAAELRTLGVD
;
A
#
# COMPACT_ATOMS: atom_id res chain seq x y z
N MET A 1 17.82 15.19 -11.53
CA MET A 1 16.83 14.23 -10.97
C MET A 1 16.12 14.90 -9.80
N ALA A 2 14.82 14.67 -9.63
CA ALA A 2 14.07 15.26 -8.52
C ALA A 2 14.42 14.50 -7.22
N VAL A 3 14.98 15.21 -6.24
CA VAL A 3 15.34 14.64 -4.93
C VAL A 3 14.05 14.30 -4.18
N HIS A 4 13.97 13.08 -3.62
CA HIS A 4 12.79 12.65 -2.86
C HIS A 4 12.47 13.65 -1.72
N PRO A 5 11.19 14.02 -1.46
CA PRO A 5 10.85 15.05 -0.47
C PRO A 5 11.40 14.79 0.93
N GLU A 6 11.38 13.54 1.40
CA GLU A 6 11.97 13.17 2.70
C GLU A 6 13.50 13.37 2.72
N VAL A 7 14.18 13.10 1.59
CA VAL A 7 15.62 13.35 1.44
C VAL A 7 15.89 14.85 1.40
N ALA A 8 15.08 15.64 0.70
CA ALA A 8 15.21 17.09 0.69
C ALA A 8 15.03 17.69 2.10
N ALA A 9 14.05 17.19 2.86
CA ALA A 9 13.82 17.60 4.26
C ALA A 9 14.99 17.18 5.17
N TYR A 10 15.50 15.96 5.02
CA TYR A 10 16.65 15.46 5.78
C TYR A 10 17.91 16.30 5.51
N ARG A 11 18.18 16.62 4.23
CA ARG A 11 19.28 17.50 3.82
C ARG A 11 19.13 18.89 4.44
N ALA A 12 17.95 19.48 4.34
CA ALA A 12 17.65 20.79 4.91
C ALA A 12 17.85 20.82 6.43
N ALA A 13 17.41 19.76 7.14
CA ALA A 13 17.59 19.63 8.58
C ALA A 13 19.07 19.58 8.97
N ARG A 14 19.87 18.76 8.29
CA ARG A 14 21.33 18.65 8.54
C ARG A 14 22.08 19.93 8.23
N ALA A 15 21.68 20.63 7.17
CA ALA A 15 22.23 21.94 6.82
C ALA A 15 21.91 22.97 7.91
N ALA A 16 20.66 23.00 8.40
CA ALA A 16 20.23 23.93 9.45
C ALA A 16 20.94 23.70 10.79
N THR A 17 21.25 22.45 11.14
CA THR A 17 21.99 22.10 12.36
C THR A 17 23.51 22.19 12.22
N GLY A 18 24.02 22.50 11.03
CA GLY A 18 25.46 22.55 10.76
C GLY A 18 26.16 21.22 11.05
N THR A 19 25.49 20.09 10.83
CA THR A 19 26.02 18.77 11.20
C THR A 19 27.29 18.47 10.39
N PRO A 20 28.47 18.34 11.02
CA PRO A 20 29.71 18.13 10.30
C PRO A 20 29.74 16.73 9.66
N PRO A 21 30.30 16.57 8.45
CA PRO A 21 30.51 15.26 7.85
C PRO A 21 31.41 14.39 8.74
N LEU A 22 31.13 13.09 8.86
CA LEU A 22 31.89 12.18 9.74
C LEU A 22 33.39 12.16 9.40
N TYR A 23 33.72 12.21 8.10
CA TYR A 23 35.11 12.22 7.62
C TYR A 23 35.91 13.48 7.99
N THR A 24 35.28 14.51 8.58
CA THR A 24 35.94 15.73 9.08
C THR A 24 36.23 15.70 10.58
N GLN A 25 35.74 14.68 11.29
CA GLN A 25 35.84 14.54 12.74
C GLN A 25 36.99 13.60 13.13
N THR A 26 37.39 13.62 14.40
CA THR A 26 38.27 12.56 14.93
C THR A 26 37.52 11.22 14.93
N LEU A 27 38.25 10.09 14.94
CA LEU A 27 37.61 8.77 14.95
C LEU A 27 36.67 8.56 16.15
N ALA A 28 37.05 9.04 17.34
CA ALA A 28 36.22 8.92 18.53
C ALA A 28 34.92 9.73 18.41
N GLU A 29 34.99 10.96 17.90
CA GLU A 29 33.83 11.81 17.64
C GLU A 29 32.93 11.20 16.55
N ALA A 30 33.51 10.71 15.45
CA ALA A 30 32.77 10.07 14.37
C ALA A 30 32.01 8.83 14.86
N ARG A 31 32.64 7.98 15.71
CA ARG A 31 31.99 6.80 16.32
C ARG A 31 30.80 7.20 17.20
N ALA A 32 30.96 8.25 18.02
CA ALA A 32 29.88 8.74 18.86
C ALA A 32 28.74 9.38 18.06
N ALA A 33 29.07 10.18 17.04
CA ALA A 33 28.12 10.86 16.18
C ALA A 33 27.30 9.88 15.32
N ASP A 34 27.93 8.82 14.80
CA ASP A 34 27.27 7.77 14.03
C ASP A 34 26.22 7.03 14.86
N LEU A 35 26.60 6.57 16.06
CA LEU A 35 25.67 5.91 16.99
C LEU A 35 24.49 6.82 17.36
N ALA A 36 24.74 8.10 17.61
CA ALA A 36 23.69 9.06 17.93
C ALA A 36 22.73 9.28 16.76
N ALA A 37 23.26 9.42 15.53
CA ALA A 37 22.47 9.61 14.32
C ALA A 37 21.59 8.40 14.02
N ILE A 38 22.14 7.19 14.14
CA ILE A 38 21.39 5.94 13.92
C ILE A 38 20.26 5.80 14.94
N ARG A 39 20.52 6.05 16.22
CA ARG A 39 19.49 6.01 17.27
C ARG A 39 18.36 7.02 17.02
N ALA A 40 18.71 8.24 16.62
CA ALA A 40 17.72 9.25 16.27
C ALA A 40 16.89 8.86 15.04
N GLY A 41 17.53 8.27 14.02
CA GLY A 41 16.85 7.89 12.77
C GLY A 41 16.05 6.59 12.84
N THR A 42 16.35 5.72 13.81
CA THR A 42 15.67 4.44 14.02
C THR A 42 14.20 4.61 14.42
N GLY A 43 13.86 5.68 15.14
CA GLY A 43 12.53 5.89 15.72
C GLY A 43 12.26 4.98 16.93
N ALA A 44 10.99 4.61 17.16
CA ALA A 44 10.64 3.70 18.25
C ALA A 44 11.28 2.31 18.05
N VAL A 45 11.97 1.83 19.09
CA VAL A 45 12.65 0.52 19.11
C VAL A 45 11.62 -0.56 19.44
N GLU A 46 11.53 -1.57 18.59
CA GLU A 46 10.57 -2.66 18.73
C GLU A 46 10.99 -3.67 19.82
N PRO A 47 10.10 -4.07 20.74
CA PRO A 47 10.42 -5.13 21.69
C PRO A 47 10.59 -6.47 20.95
N VAL A 48 11.56 -7.26 21.38
CA VAL A 48 11.79 -8.65 20.95
C VAL A 48 11.71 -9.52 22.20
N ALA A 49 11.24 -10.76 22.07
CA ALA A 49 10.98 -11.64 23.22
C ALA A 49 12.23 -11.82 24.12
N GLU A 50 13.42 -11.92 23.51
CA GLU A 50 14.68 -11.93 24.23
C GLU A 50 15.76 -11.20 23.45
N VAL A 51 16.57 -10.43 24.17
CA VAL A 51 17.84 -9.89 23.67
C VAL A 51 18.93 -10.23 24.69
N ARG A 52 19.96 -10.96 24.26
CA ARG A 52 21.10 -11.34 25.10
C ARG A 52 22.43 -11.12 24.39
N ASP A 53 23.43 -10.78 25.17
CA ASP A 53 24.80 -10.63 24.70
C ASP A 53 25.60 -11.88 25.06
N GLU A 54 26.38 -12.36 24.10
CA GLU A 54 27.23 -13.54 24.22
C GLU A 54 28.67 -13.20 23.82
N ARG A 55 29.61 -14.02 24.30
CA ARG A 55 31.01 -13.94 23.89
C ARG A 55 31.46 -15.27 23.33
N ILE A 56 32.09 -15.23 22.17
CA ILE A 56 32.58 -16.43 21.49
C ILE A 56 34.08 -16.31 21.19
N PRO A 57 34.82 -17.43 21.09
CA PRO A 57 36.18 -17.39 20.60
C PRO A 57 36.24 -16.88 19.16
N GLY A 58 37.12 -15.92 18.88
CA GLY A 58 37.40 -15.42 17.54
C GLY A 58 38.88 -15.51 17.17
N PRO A 59 39.24 -15.12 15.94
CA PRO A 59 40.60 -15.27 15.41
C PRO A 59 41.71 -14.56 16.19
N ALA A 60 41.38 -13.47 16.91
CA ALA A 60 42.35 -12.65 17.65
C ALA A 60 41.82 -12.18 19.02
N GLY A 61 40.93 -12.96 19.64
CA GLY A 61 40.27 -12.61 20.90
C GLY A 61 38.80 -12.98 20.87
N GLU A 62 38.08 -12.64 21.94
CA GLU A 62 36.63 -12.88 22.00
C GLU A 62 35.88 -11.93 21.06
N LEU A 63 34.88 -12.46 20.37
CA LEU A 63 33.90 -11.67 19.61
C LEU A 63 32.63 -11.53 20.43
N ALA A 64 32.09 -10.31 20.46
CA ALA A 64 30.78 -10.06 21.05
C ALA A 64 29.69 -10.45 20.05
N LEU A 65 28.69 -11.19 20.49
CA LEU A 65 27.46 -11.41 19.74
C LEU A 65 26.29 -10.77 20.49
N ARG A 66 25.31 -10.25 19.76
CA ARG A 66 23.99 -9.95 20.32
C ARG A 66 22.95 -10.79 19.62
N VAL A 67 22.25 -11.61 20.40
CA VAL A 67 21.20 -12.52 19.94
C VAL A 67 19.85 -11.86 20.18
N TYR A 68 19.08 -11.68 19.12
CA TYR A 68 17.69 -11.24 19.14
C TYR A 68 16.82 -12.45 18.81
N ARG A 69 16.07 -12.93 19.80
CA ARG A 69 15.25 -14.12 19.66
C ARG A 69 13.76 -13.74 19.72
N PRO A 70 12.98 -13.97 18.64
CA PRO A 70 11.55 -13.74 18.65
C PRO A 70 10.83 -14.80 19.51
N ALA A 71 9.54 -14.60 19.76
CA ALA A 71 8.74 -15.58 20.47
C ALA A 71 8.67 -16.91 19.67
N GLY A 72 8.92 -18.04 20.33
CA GLY A 72 8.89 -19.36 19.71
C GLY A 72 9.74 -20.39 20.45
N SER A 73 9.42 -21.67 20.28
CA SER A 73 10.15 -22.80 20.86
C SER A 73 11.00 -23.53 19.81
N GLY A 74 12.10 -24.14 20.25
CA GLY A 74 12.97 -24.95 19.39
C GLY A 74 13.98 -24.17 18.54
N PRO A 75 14.75 -24.88 17.70
CA PRO A 75 15.70 -24.27 16.77
C PRO A 75 15.01 -23.34 15.76
N LEU A 76 15.54 -22.13 15.59
CA LEU A 76 14.99 -21.12 14.67
C LEU A 76 15.90 -20.92 13.45
N PRO A 77 15.32 -20.62 12.27
CA PRO A 77 16.08 -19.98 11.19
C PRO A 77 16.86 -18.79 11.73
N THR A 78 18.07 -18.59 11.24
CA THR A 78 18.97 -17.59 11.83
C THR A 78 19.63 -16.73 10.77
N LEU A 79 19.51 -15.41 10.94
CA LEU A 79 20.25 -14.41 10.18
C LEU A 79 21.44 -13.93 11.01
N LEU A 80 22.67 -14.15 10.52
CA LEU A 80 23.82 -13.42 11.02
C LEU A 80 23.88 -12.05 10.35
N TYR A 81 23.79 -10.99 11.16
CA TYR A 81 23.76 -9.61 10.69
C TYR A 81 25.08 -8.90 10.99
N PHE A 82 25.66 -8.28 9.97
CA PHE A 82 26.88 -7.49 10.07
C PHE A 82 26.50 -6.01 9.91
N PHE A 83 26.84 -5.20 10.91
CA PHE A 83 26.48 -3.78 10.90
C PHE A 83 27.35 -2.95 9.94
N GLY A 84 26.82 -1.85 9.43
CA GLY A 84 27.53 -0.85 8.63
C GLY A 84 28.57 -0.02 9.39
N GLY A 85 28.77 1.25 8.99
CA GLY A 85 29.78 2.13 9.60
C GLY A 85 31.16 2.09 8.94
N GLY A 86 31.24 1.57 7.70
CA GLY A 86 32.46 1.63 6.90
C GLY A 86 33.66 0.90 7.53
N TRP A 87 33.41 -0.24 8.19
CA TRP A 87 34.38 -1.06 8.96
C TRP A 87 35.07 -0.33 10.11
N THR A 88 34.84 0.97 10.25
CA THR A 88 35.62 1.90 11.09
C THR A 88 34.79 2.38 12.27
N LEU A 89 33.48 2.50 12.04
CA LEU A 89 32.45 2.89 12.99
C LEU A 89 31.50 1.71 13.22
N GLY A 90 30.48 1.94 14.06
CA GLY A 90 29.47 0.94 14.37
C GLY A 90 29.80 0.06 15.57
N SER A 91 28.79 -0.66 16.02
CA SER A 91 28.88 -1.70 17.04
C SER A 91 27.63 -2.58 16.97
N ILE A 92 27.53 -3.58 17.84
CA ILE A 92 26.28 -4.33 18.02
C ILE A 92 25.08 -3.43 18.39
N ASP A 93 25.32 -2.21 18.91
CA ASP A 93 24.28 -1.23 19.23
C ASP A 93 23.79 -0.46 17.99
N THR A 94 24.61 -0.27 16.96
CA THR A 94 24.19 0.45 15.75
C THR A 94 23.24 -0.37 14.89
N ALA A 95 23.27 -1.70 14.98
CA ALA A 95 22.31 -2.56 14.28
C ALA A 95 21.06 -2.90 15.11
N ASP A 96 20.95 -2.48 16.37
CA ASP A 96 19.88 -2.91 17.29
C ASP A 96 18.47 -2.67 16.72
N GLY A 97 18.21 -1.50 16.16
CA GLY A 97 16.93 -1.17 15.55
C GLY A 97 16.58 -1.98 14.31
N ILE A 98 17.58 -2.39 13.51
CA ILE A 98 17.39 -3.22 12.32
C ILE A 98 17.13 -4.67 12.74
N CYS A 99 17.99 -5.19 13.61
CA CYS A 99 17.95 -6.60 14.02
C CYS A 99 16.68 -6.95 14.77
N ARG A 100 16.16 -6.05 15.61
CA ARG A 100 14.87 -6.26 16.28
C ARG A 100 13.71 -6.37 15.31
N ARG A 101 13.64 -5.46 14.35
CA ARG A 101 12.59 -5.45 13.31
C ARG A 101 12.67 -6.70 12.44
N LEU A 102 13.87 -7.10 12.02
CA LEU A 102 14.06 -8.32 11.22
C LEU A 102 13.72 -9.59 12.02
N ALA A 103 14.11 -9.66 13.31
CA ALA A 103 13.81 -10.81 14.16
C ALA A 103 12.29 -11.05 14.29
N ASN A 104 11.52 -9.98 14.47
CA ASN A 104 10.07 -10.07 14.56
C ASN A 104 9.38 -10.26 13.19
N ALA A 105 9.86 -9.58 12.15
CA ALA A 105 9.26 -9.64 10.82
C ALA A 105 9.54 -10.94 10.07
N VAL A 106 10.56 -11.72 10.46
CA VAL A 106 11.00 -12.98 9.82
C VAL A 106 10.83 -14.20 10.74
N PRO A 107 10.05 -14.09 11.82
CA PRO A 107 10.17 -14.87 13.07
C PRO A 107 11.43 -15.76 13.15
N CYS A 108 12.59 -15.12 12.97
CA CYS A 108 13.88 -15.79 12.93
C CYS A 108 14.78 -15.22 14.02
N GLN A 109 15.74 -16.00 14.49
CA GLN A 109 16.78 -15.46 15.35
C GLN A 109 17.68 -14.55 14.51
N VAL A 110 18.03 -13.38 15.03
CA VAL A 110 19.03 -12.51 14.42
C VAL A 110 20.23 -12.44 15.36
N ILE A 111 21.44 -12.68 14.84
CA ILE A 111 22.68 -12.61 15.62
C ILE A 111 23.56 -11.53 15.01
N THR A 112 23.75 -10.43 15.72
CA THR A 112 24.71 -9.39 15.30
C THR A 112 26.11 -9.77 15.76
N VAL A 113 27.09 -9.63 14.87
CA VAL A 113 28.50 -9.94 15.17
C VAL A 113 29.28 -8.66 15.41
N GLY A 114 29.81 -8.49 16.61
CA GLY A 114 30.79 -7.47 16.99
C GLY A 114 32.17 -7.79 16.43
N TYR A 115 32.44 -7.35 15.20
CA TYR A 115 33.72 -7.54 14.53
C TYR A 115 34.71 -6.42 14.88
N ARG A 116 36.02 -6.69 14.73
CA ARG A 116 37.07 -5.71 14.96
C ARG A 116 37.05 -4.60 13.92
N LEU A 117 37.17 -3.36 14.37
CA LEU A 117 37.10 -2.17 13.53
C LEU A 117 38.48 -1.72 13.04
N ALA A 118 38.49 -1.15 11.84
CA ALA A 118 39.57 -0.33 11.32
C ALA A 118 39.59 1.06 11.98
N PRO A 119 40.74 1.78 11.96
CA PRO A 119 42.04 1.35 11.45
C PRO A 119 42.85 0.50 12.45
N GLU A 120 42.36 0.27 13.67
CA GLU A 120 43.07 -0.55 14.66
C GLU A 120 43.27 -2.00 14.18
N HIS A 121 42.30 -2.49 13.39
CA HIS A 121 42.31 -3.80 12.77
C HIS A 121 41.85 -3.70 11.31
N PRO A 122 42.74 -3.32 10.38
CA PRO A 122 42.40 -3.20 8.96
C PRO A 122 42.08 -4.57 8.34
N PHE A 123 41.60 -4.55 7.10
CA PHE A 123 41.35 -5.73 6.27
C PHE A 123 42.52 -6.72 6.33
N PRO A 124 42.27 -8.04 6.49
CA PRO A 124 40.97 -8.73 6.45
C PRO A 124 40.32 -9.02 7.82
N ALA A 125 40.68 -8.28 8.89
CA ALA A 125 40.27 -8.63 10.26
C ALA A 125 38.75 -8.81 10.43
N ALA A 126 37.95 -7.84 9.99
CA ALA A 126 36.49 -7.91 10.09
C ALA A 126 35.87 -9.08 9.30
N VAL A 127 36.40 -9.37 8.10
CA VAL A 127 35.94 -10.51 7.27
C VAL A 127 36.17 -11.83 8.01
N HIS A 128 37.36 -12.01 8.56
CA HIS A 128 37.71 -13.22 9.31
C HIS A 128 36.90 -13.36 10.60
N ASP A 129 36.60 -12.26 11.29
CA ASP A 129 35.77 -12.27 12.49
C ASP A 129 34.32 -12.69 12.16
N CYS A 130 33.73 -12.11 11.11
CA CYS A 130 32.39 -12.46 10.65
C CYS A 130 32.31 -13.91 10.15
N HIS A 131 33.32 -14.39 9.44
CA HIS A 131 33.41 -15.79 8.98
C HIS A 131 33.56 -16.77 10.15
N ALA A 132 34.46 -16.48 11.10
CA ALA A 132 34.63 -17.29 12.31
C ALA A 132 33.35 -17.35 13.15
N ALA A 133 32.66 -16.22 13.32
CA ALA A 133 31.37 -16.18 14.02
C ALA A 133 30.31 -17.01 13.29
N THR A 134 30.22 -16.92 11.96
CA THR A 134 29.30 -17.71 11.14
C THR A 134 29.53 -19.21 11.31
N ARG A 135 30.79 -19.65 11.28
CA ARG A 135 31.15 -21.05 11.53
C ARG A 135 30.85 -21.49 12.96
N TRP A 136 31.17 -20.63 13.93
CA TRP A 136 30.96 -20.95 15.34
C TRP A 136 29.47 -21.11 15.65
N VAL A 137 28.62 -20.20 15.17
CA VAL A 137 27.16 -20.26 15.31
C VAL A 137 26.60 -21.54 14.69
N ALA A 138 27.04 -21.92 13.49
CA ALA A 138 26.62 -23.17 12.85
C ALA A 138 27.09 -24.42 13.62
N GLY A 139 28.32 -24.41 14.12
CA GLY A 139 28.90 -25.53 14.88
C GLY A 139 28.36 -25.68 16.31
N HIS A 140 27.71 -24.65 16.84
CA HIS A 140 27.11 -24.63 18.19
C HIS A 140 25.59 -24.36 18.11
N ALA A 141 24.95 -24.89 17.06
CA ALA A 141 23.55 -24.61 16.77
C ALA A 141 22.61 -24.98 17.92
N ASP A 142 22.85 -26.11 18.59
CA ASP A 142 22.08 -26.57 19.76
C ASP A 142 22.16 -25.59 20.94
N LEU A 143 23.35 -25.02 21.19
CA LEU A 143 23.57 -24.05 22.27
C LEU A 143 22.80 -22.75 22.05
N LEU A 144 22.64 -22.36 20.79
CA LEU A 144 22.01 -21.10 20.42
C LEU A 144 20.54 -21.25 19.99
N GLY A 145 20.03 -22.49 19.92
CA GLY A 145 18.70 -22.76 19.36
C GLY A 145 18.60 -22.30 17.90
N VAL A 146 19.63 -22.60 17.12
CA VAL A 146 19.76 -22.27 15.69
C VAL A 146 19.42 -23.49 14.86
N ASP A 147 18.70 -23.30 13.76
CA ASP A 147 18.55 -24.31 12.72
C ASP A 147 19.73 -24.20 11.73
N PRO A 148 20.67 -25.16 11.70
CA PRO A 148 21.89 -25.07 10.89
C PRO A 148 21.62 -25.17 9.38
N ASP A 149 20.47 -25.70 8.96
CA ASP A 149 20.09 -25.80 7.54
C ASP A 149 19.42 -24.51 7.03
N ARG A 150 19.06 -23.59 7.94
CA ARG A 150 18.38 -22.32 7.65
C ARG A 150 19.17 -21.14 8.18
N LEU A 151 20.44 -21.07 7.77
CA LEU A 151 21.36 -19.98 8.05
C LEU A 151 21.44 -18.97 6.91
N ALA A 152 21.29 -17.69 7.19
CA ALA A 152 21.57 -16.62 6.23
C ALA A 152 22.59 -15.63 6.79
N VAL A 153 23.27 -14.90 5.91
CA VAL A 153 24.09 -13.75 6.28
C VAL A 153 23.52 -12.48 5.67
N GLY A 154 23.71 -11.34 6.33
CA GLY A 154 23.29 -10.07 5.77
C GLY A 154 23.92 -8.89 6.47
N GLY A 155 23.76 -7.71 5.88
CA GLY A 155 24.28 -6.49 6.48
C GLY A 155 24.05 -5.28 5.59
N ASP A 156 24.34 -4.11 6.15
CA ASP A 156 24.21 -2.82 5.49
C ASP A 156 25.55 -2.14 5.27
N SER A 157 25.75 -1.49 4.13
CA SER A 157 26.98 -0.76 3.79
C SER A 157 28.21 -1.67 3.86
N ALA A 158 29.17 -1.38 4.73
CA ALA A 158 30.30 -2.27 5.06
C ALA A 158 29.85 -3.66 5.54
N GLY A 159 28.75 -3.77 6.27
CA GLY A 159 28.16 -5.05 6.64
C GLY A 159 27.67 -5.86 5.45
N GLY A 160 27.14 -5.18 4.42
CA GLY A 160 26.77 -5.80 3.14
C GLY A 160 27.99 -6.33 2.38
N ASN A 161 29.11 -5.61 2.42
CA ASN A 161 30.39 -6.12 1.92
C ASN A 161 30.84 -7.39 2.68
N LEU A 162 30.84 -7.33 4.01
CA LEU A 162 31.24 -8.45 4.86
C LEU A 162 30.35 -9.67 4.61
N ALA A 163 29.04 -9.48 4.40
CA ALA A 163 28.12 -10.55 4.05
C ALA A 163 28.50 -11.21 2.72
N ALA A 164 28.75 -10.42 1.67
CA ALA A 164 29.20 -10.93 0.38
C ALA A 164 30.55 -11.66 0.49
N ALA A 165 31.54 -11.10 1.20
CA ALA A 165 32.84 -11.75 1.42
C ALA A 165 32.73 -13.07 2.21
N VAL A 166 31.88 -13.11 3.25
CA VAL A 166 31.62 -14.33 4.02
C VAL A 166 30.94 -15.39 3.16
N THR A 167 30.08 -15.03 2.20
CA THR A 167 29.48 -16.03 1.29
C THR A 167 30.54 -16.71 0.41
N LEU A 168 31.55 -15.95 -0.06
CA LEU A 168 32.69 -16.49 -0.81
C LEU A 168 33.47 -17.49 0.04
N LEU A 169 33.73 -17.16 1.31
CA LEU A 169 34.45 -18.05 2.24
C LEU A 169 33.63 -19.28 2.63
N CYS A 170 32.32 -19.12 2.87
CA CYS A 170 31.43 -20.22 3.25
C CYS A 170 31.24 -21.25 2.13
N ARG A 171 31.32 -20.83 0.86
CA ARG A 171 31.32 -21.75 -0.29
C ARG A 171 32.44 -22.78 -0.20
N THR A 172 33.60 -22.40 0.34
CA THR A 172 34.78 -23.29 0.45
C THR A 172 35.01 -23.87 1.83
N ASP A 173 34.72 -23.10 2.88
CA ASP A 173 35.07 -23.42 4.26
C ASP A 173 34.07 -22.79 5.24
N GLY A 174 32.81 -23.22 5.20
CA GLY A 174 31.79 -22.77 6.14
C GLY A 174 30.47 -23.54 6.00
N PRO A 175 29.43 -23.14 6.75
CA PRO A 175 28.11 -23.74 6.61
C PRO A 175 27.48 -23.41 5.25
N SER A 176 26.52 -24.23 4.84
CA SER A 176 25.60 -23.88 3.76
C SER A 176 24.76 -22.67 4.18
N LEU A 177 24.57 -21.73 3.26
CA LEU A 177 23.78 -20.53 3.48
C LEU A 177 22.51 -20.59 2.63
N ALA A 178 21.37 -20.30 3.24
CA ALA A 178 20.07 -20.20 2.58
C ALA A 178 19.93 -18.90 1.78
N ALA A 179 20.60 -17.82 2.20
CA ALA A 179 20.51 -16.51 1.56
C ALA A 179 21.64 -15.55 1.94
N GLN A 180 21.83 -14.51 1.11
CA GLN A 180 22.59 -13.30 1.43
C GLN A 180 21.75 -12.03 1.25
N LEU A 181 21.66 -11.20 2.30
CA LEU A 181 20.97 -9.90 2.29
C LEU A 181 21.99 -8.77 2.25
N LEU A 182 22.10 -8.08 1.11
CA LEU A 182 23.12 -7.07 0.86
C LEU A 182 22.47 -5.69 0.72
N VAL A 183 22.57 -4.86 1.76
CA VAL A 183 21.95 -3.53 1.76
C VAL A 183 22.98 -2.47 1.41
N TYR A 184 22.79 -1.78 0.28
CA TYR A 184 23.71 -0.80 -0.33
C TYR A 184 25.19 -1.19 -0.16
N PRO A 185 25.57 -2.42 -0.59
CA PRO A 185 26.86 -2.99 -0.23
C PRO A 185 28.00 -2.25 -0.95
N ASN A 186 29.07 -1.96 -0.21
CA ASN A 186 30.31 -1.51 -0.83
C ASN A 186 31.04 -2.73 -1.44
N THR A 187 31.02 -2.92 -2.75
CA THR A 187 31.48 -4.17 -3.39
C THR A 187 32.78 -4.03 -4.18
N ASP A 188 33.31 -2.82 -4.30
CA ASP A 188 34.50 -2.52 -5.10
C ASP A 188 35.37 -1.42 -4.47
N GLN A 189 36.43 -1.83 -3.79
CA GLN A 189 37.45 -0.92 -3.25
C GLN A 189 38.43 -0.42 -4.31
N SER A 190 38.44 -1.01 -5.51
CA SER A 190 39.47 -0.79 -6.53
C SER A 190 39.21 0.42 -7.43
N GLY A 191 37.96 0.90 -7.51
CA GLY A 191 37.64 2.10 -8.28
C GLY A 191 38.47 3.28 -7.80
N GLU A 192 39.01 4.11 -8.68
CA GLU A 192 39.68 5.33 -8.21
C GLU A 192 38.69 6.11 -7.32
N PRO A 193 39.11 6.64 -6.16
CA PRO A 193 38.27 7.59 -5.46
C PRO A 193 37.96 8.67 -6.48
N ALA A 194 36.69 8.79 -6.88
CA ALA A 194 36.25 9.98 -7.56
C ALA A 194 36.75 11.12 -6.65
N GLY A 195 37.72 11.89 -7.14
CA GLY A 195 38.20 13.04 -6.39
C GLY A 195 36.99 13.90 -6.01
N PRO A 196 37.12 14.78 -5.01
CA PRO A 196 36.02 15.64 -4.55
C PRO A 196 35.22 16.15 -5.75
N SER A 197 34.00 15.64 -5.92
CA SER A 197 33.16 16.08 -7.02
C SER A 197 32.63 17.47 -6.67
N GLU A 198 32.52 18.37 -7.64
CA GLU A 198 31.77 19.62 -7.44
C GLU A 198 30.30 19.34 -7.08
N ASP A 199 29.80 18.14 -7.41
CA ASP A 199 28.46 17.64 -7.09
C ASP A 199 28.36 16.92 -5.72
N ASP A 200 29.47 16.76 -4.97
CA ASP A 200 29.40 16.15 -3.64
C ASP A 200 28.53 17.01 -2.71
N ASP A 201 27.45 16.43 -2.21
CA ASP A 201 26.69 17.03 -1.13
C ASP A 201 27.35 16.72 0.23
N PRO A 202 27.94 17.70 0.93
CA PRO A 202 28.56 17.47 2.23
C PRO A 202 27.54 17.11 3.32
N THR A 203 26.25 17.37 3.10
CA THR A 203 25.18 17.01 4.04
C THR A 203 24.82 15.52 3.98
N LEU A 204 25.29 14.79 2.97
CA LEU A 204 24.99 13.38 2.74
C LEU A 204 26.26 12.52 2.71
N PHE A 205 26.09 11.20 2.67
CA PHE A 205 27.17 10.27 2.35
C PHE A 205 27.58 10.47 0.88
N ASN A 206 28.87 10.58 0.61
CA ASN A 206 29.40 10.99 -0.70
C ASN A 206 30.76 10.32 -0.98
N SER A 207 31.37 10.67 -2.11
CA SER A 207 32.65 10.10 -2.56
C SER A 207 33.78 10.28 -1.53
N ARG A 208 33.81 11.40 -0.81
CA ARG A 208 34.79 11.66 0.26
C ARG A 208 34.60 10.73 1.45
N SER A 209 33.35 10.42 1.82
CA SER A 209 33.07 9.39 2.82
C SER A 209 33.66 8.05 2.41
N VAL A 210 33.41 7.61 1.17
CA VAL A 210 33.93 6.33 0.64
C VAL A 210 35.47 6.30 0.68
N ALA A 211 36.13 7.37 0.23
CA ALA A 211 37.59 7.48 0.27
C ALA A 211 38.14 7.39 1.70
N TRP A 212 37.52 8.12 2.64
CA TRP A 212 37.94 8.13 4.05
C TRP A 212 37.83 6.74 4.70
N TYR A 213 36.70 6.05 4.52
CA TYR A 213 36.53 4.69 5.05
C TYR A 213 37.53 3.71 4.46
N ARG A 214 37.77 3.78 3.15
CA ARG A 214 38.74 2.92 2.46
C ARG A 214 40.17 3.12 2.97
N THR A 215 40.58 4.35 3.26
CA THR A 215 41.91 4.64 3.84
C THR A 215 42.10 4.00 5.21
N HIS A 216 41.05 3.88 6.02
CA HIS A 216 41.11 3.15 7.30
C HIS A 216 41.04 1.64 7.09
N TYR A 217 40.17 1.20 6.18
CA TYR A 217 39.88 -0.21 5.97
C TYR A 217 41.05 -1.00 5.38
N LEU A 218 41.75 -0.46 4.38
CA LEU A 218 42.86 -1.16 3.72
C LEU A 218 44.19 -0.81 4.37
N ALA A 219 44.95 -1.82 4.80
CA ALA A 219 46.32 -1.63 5.30
C ALA A 219 47.31 -1.34 4.15
N ASP A 220 47.04 -1.92 2.98
CA ASP A 220 47.81 -1.76 1.75
C ASP A 220 46.83 -1.54 0.58
N PRO A 221 46.97 -0.46 -0.22
CA PRO A 221 46.15 -0.22 -1.41
C PRO A 221 46.07 -1.40 -2.39
N ALA A 222 47.09 -2.28 -2.45
CA ALA A 222 47.05 -3.49 -3.28
C ALA A 222 45.91 -4.45 -2.89
N GLN A 223 45.47 -4.42 -1.63
CA GLN A 223 44.36 -5.22 -1.12
C GLN A 223 43.01 -4.80 -1.72
N ALA A 224 42.90 -3.64 -2.36
CA ALA A 224 41.66 -3.18 -2.99
C ALA A 224 41.15 -4.12 -4.09
N ARG A 225 42.02 -4.96 -4.66
CA ARG A 225 41.65 -5.95 -5.68
C ARG A 225 41.39 -7.34 -5.11
N ASP A 226 41.58 -7.54 -3.81
CA ASP A 226 41.31 -8.81 -3.16
C ASP A 226 39.79 -9.08 -3.19
N PRO A 227 39.32 -10.26 -3.65
CA PRO A 227 37.89 -10.59 -3.69
C PRO A 227 37.17 -10.52 -2.35
N LEU A 228 37.88 -10.60 -1.22
CA LEU A 228 37.28 -10.45 0.11
C LEU A 228 37.14 -8.99 0.54
N ALA A 229 37.94 -8.08 -0.03
CA ALA A 229 37.74 -6.63 0.12
C ALA A 229 36.74 -6.09 -0.91
N SER A 230 36.78 -6.66 -2.12
CA SER A 230 35.98 -6.27 -3.29
C SER A 230 35.28 -7.49 -3.90
N PRO A 231 34.17 -7.97 -3.30
CA PRO A 231 33.43 -9.12 -3.82
C PRO A 231 33.00 -9.02 -5.28
N LEU A 232 32.83 -7.79 -5.81
CA LEU A 232 32.55 -7.56 -7.23
C LEU A 232 33.65 -8.11 -8.16
N LEU A 233 34.88 -8.21 -7.66
CA LEU A 233 36.06 -8.63 -8.42
C LEU A 233 36.39 -10.11 -8.26
N ALA A 234 35.57 -10.89 -7.55
CA ALA A 234 35.77 -12.33 -7.49
C ALA A 234 35.73 -12.95 -8.89
N ASP A 235 36.65 -13.89 -9.16
CA ASP A 235 36.73 -14.55 -10.46
C ASP A 235 35.49 -15.43 -10.74
N ASP A 236 34.94 -16.03 -9.68
CA ASP A 236 33.81 -16.95 -9.75
C ASP A 236 32.77 -16.70 -8.64
N LEU A 237 31.53 -16.47 -9.05
CA LEU A 237 30.36 -16.27 -8.18
C LEU A 237 29.35 -17.42 -8.25
N THR A 238 29.64 -18.48 -9.01
CA THR A 238 28.76 -19.65 -9.10
C THR A 238 28.62 -20.35 -7.75
N GLY A 239 27.45 -20.93 -7.51
CA GLY A 239 27.16 -21.68 -6.29
C GLY A 239 27.04 -20.83 -5.01
N LEU A 240 27.03 -19.50 -5.11
CA LEU A 240 26.70 -18.62 -3.98
C LEU A 240 25.20 -18.67 -3.65
N PRO A 241 24.82 -18.36 -2.39
CA PRO A 241 23.42 -18.42 -1.98
C PRO A 241 22.59 -17.32 -2.67
N PRO A 242 21.27 -17.53 -2.82
CA PRO A 242 20.35 -16.52 -3.34
C PRO A 242 20.55 -15.16 -2.66
N ALA A 243 20.43 -14.08 -3.43
CA ALA A 243 20.77 -12.74 -2.99
C ALA A 243 19.61 -11.76 -3.11
N LEU A 244 19.44 -10.90 -2.09
CA LEU A 244 18.73 -9.63 -2.23
C LEU A 244 19.75 -8.50 -2.15
N VAL A 245 19.84 -7.69 -3.20
CA VAL A 245 20.71 -6.51 -3.25
C VAL A 245 19.83 -5.27 -3.23
N VAL A 246 19.95 -4.45 -2.18
CA VAL A 246 19.24 -3.18 -2.04
C VAL A 246 20.16 -2.05 -2.47
N THR A 247 19.68 -1.12 -3.31
CA THR A 247 20.46 0.05 -3.75
C THR A 247 19.63 1.33 -3.64
N ALA A 248 20.30 2.47 -3.44
CA ALA A 248 19.67 3.78 -3.35
C ALA A 248 20.25 4.71 -4.42
N GLU A 249 19.40 5.39 -5.21
CA GLU A 249 19.83 6.11 -6.41
C GLU A 249 20.88 7.21 -6.15
N LEU A 250 20.81 7.90 -5.00
CA LEU A 250 21.74 8.98 -4.64
C LEU A 250 22.95 8.48 -3.84
N ASP A 251 23.11 7.17 -3.68
CA ASP A 251 24.26 6.56 -3.01
C ASP A 251 25.44 6.43 -4.00
N PRO A 252 26.65 6.92 -3.68
CA PRO A 252 27.84 6.69 -4.50
C PRO A 252 28.15 5.20 -4.74
N LEU A 253 27.66 4.30 -3.89
CA LEU A 253 27.83 2.84 -4.03
C LEU A 253 26.77 2.18 -4.91
N CYS A 254 25.77 2.92 -5.41
CA CYS A 254 24.63 2.36 -6.15
C CYS A 254 25.08 1.55 -7.37
N ALA A 255 25.96 2.13 -8.20
CA ALA A 255 26.40 1.51 -9.44
C ALA A 255 27.18 0.21 -9.20
N GLU A 256 28.04 0.16 -8.17
CA GLU A 256 28.78 -1.06 -7.84
C GLU A 256 27.88 -2.16 -7.26
N GLY A 257 26.91 -1.80 -6.41
CA GLY A 257 25.91 -2.75 -5.92
C GLY A 257 25.07 -3.35 -7.07
N GLN A 258 24.66 -2.54 -8.04
CA GLN A 258 23.95 -3.00 -9.24
C GLN A 258 24.81 -3.95 -10.09
N ARG A 259 26.07 -3.57 -10.37
CA ARG A 259 27.02 -4.45 -11.09
C ARG A 259 27.24 -5.77 -10.36
N TYR A 260 27.26 -5.78 -9.02
CA TYR A 260 27.41 -7.01 -8.27
C TYR A 260 26.18 -7.91 -8.41
N ALA A 261 24.98 -7.34 -8.34
CA ALA A 261 23.73 -8.06 -8.59
C ALA A 261 23.70 -8.66 -10.00
N GLU A 262 24.09 -7.90 -11.01
CA GLU A 262 24.20 -8.38 -12.40
C GLU A 262 25.21 -9.53 -12.54
N ARG A 263 26.36 -9.46 -11.86
CA ARG A 263 27.35 -10.54 -11.88
C ARG A 263 26.86 -11.80 -11.17
N LEU A 264 26.11 -11.67 -10.08
CA LEU A 264 25.48 -12.81 -9.40
C LEU A 264 24.46 -13.50 -10.30
N ASP A 265 23.56 -12.72 -10.92
CA ASP A 265 22.55 -13.24 -11.85
C ASP A 265 23.20 -13.93 -13.07
N ALA A 266 24.23 -13.30 -13.66
CA ALA A 266 25.00 -13.89 -14.76
C ALA A 266 25.73 -15.18 -14.38
N ALA A 267 26.06 -15.37 -13.09
CA ALA A 267 26.63 -16.62 -12.56
C ALA A 267 25.56 -17.67 -12.20
N GLY A 268 24.28 -17.40 -12.47
CA GLY A 268 23.16 -18.30 -12.17
C GLY A 268 22.71 -18.28 -10.71
N VAL A 269 23.13 -17.29 -9.92
CA VAL A 269 22.67 -17.12 -8.53
C VAL A 269 21.32 -16.42 -8.54
N PRO A 270 20.25 -17.00 -7.95
CA PRO A 270 18.95 -16.33 -7.87
C PRO A 270 19.08 -14.99 -7.15
N THR A 271 18.92 -13.89 -7.89
CA THR A 271 19.23 -12.55 -7.39
C THR A 271 18.03 -11.62 -7.56
N ARG A 272 17.67 -10.90 -6.51
CA ARG A 272 16.67 -9.83 -6.52
C ARG A 272 17.37 -8.50 -6.29
N LEU A 273 17.29 -7.58 -7.26
CA LEU A 273 17.74 -6.20 -7.10
C LEU A 273 16.55 -5.33 -6.69
N ALA A 274 16.63 -4.70 -5.52
CA ALA A 274 15.64 -3.72 -5.04
C ALA A 274 16.26 -2.32 -5.09
N HIS A 275 15.94 -1.57 -6.14
CA HIS A 275 16.44 -0.21 -6.35
C HIS A 275 15.43 0.83 -5.83
N TYR A 276 15.93 1.81 -5.07
CA TYR A 276 15.12 2.86 -4.46
C TYR A 276 15.46 4.24 -5.07
N PRO A 277 14.63 4.74 -6.01
CA PRO A 277 14.82 6.06 -6.63
C PRO A 277 14.78 7.20 -5.61
N GLY A 278 15.64 8.19 -5.79
CA GLY A 278 15.74 9.40 -4.98
C GLY A 278 16.20 9.20 -3.53
N MET A 279 16.51 7.96 -3.11
CA MET A 279 16.99 7.64 -1.76
C MET A 279 18.49 7.80 -1.60
N VAL A 280 18.93 7.98 -0.35
CA VAL A 280 20.34 8.19 0.04
C VAL A 280 20.91 6.99 0.78
N HIS A 281 22.25 6.91 0.86
CA HIS A 281 22.93 5.94 1.71
C HIS A 281 22.41 5.99 3.15
N GLY A 282 22.23 4.82 3.78
CA GLY A 282 21.77 4.73 5.16
C GLY A 282 20.25 4.79 5.35
N PHE A 283 19.45 5.01 4.29
CA PHE A 283 17.99 5.11 4.41
C PHE A 283 17.35 3.88 5.07
N PHE A 284 17.89 2.68 4.81
CA PHE A 284 17.46 1.41 5.40
C PHE A 284 17.62 1.38 6.93
N ALA A 285 18.66 2.01 7.47
CA ALA A 285 18.91 2.10 8.91
C ALA A 285 18.06 3.18 9.61
N MET A 286 17.37 4.03 8.84
CA MET A 286 16.59 5.16 9.35
C MET A 286 15.10 5.07 9.00
N PRO A 287 14.41 3.96 9.32
CA PRO A 287 12.98 3.78 9.01
C PRO A 287 12.06 4.71 9.81
N GLY A 288 12.57 5.45 10.82
CA GLY A 288 11.83 6.53 11.47
C GLY A 288 11.82 7.83 10.66
N VAL A 289 12.78 7.98 9.73
CA VAL A 289 12.97 9.18 8.91
C VAL A 289 12.51 8.93 7.48
N PHE A 290 12.88 7.78 6.89
CA PHE A 290 12.57 7.46 5.50
C PHE A 290 11.50 6.39 5.42
N THR A 291 10.42 6.70 4.72
CA THR A 291 9.36 5.74 4.43
C THR A 291 9.90 4.58 3.61
N ASP A 292 10.78 4.85 2.64
CA ASP A 292 11.47 3.81 1.87
C ASP A 292 12.41 2.95 2.73
N GLY A 293 12.90 3.47 3.87
CA GLY A 293 13.64 2.67 4.83
C GLY A 293 12.80 1.54 5.43
N ARG A 294 11.53 1.82 5.77
CA ARG A 294 10.57 0.79 6.21
C ARG A 294 10.25 -0.21 5.11
N ARG A 295 10.06 0.27 3.87
CA ARG A 295 9.76 -0.59 2.71
C ARG A 295 10.92 -1.54 2.41
N ALA A 296 12.16 -1.04 2.49
CA ALA A 296 13.35 -1.85 2.27
C ALA A 296 13.54 -2.92 3.34
N GLN A 297 13.27 -2.60 4.61
CA GLN A 297 13.26 -3.60 5.69
C GLN A 297 12.17 -4.66 5.51
N ALA A 298 10.98 -4.27 5.04
CA ALA A 298 9.90 -5.21 4.73
C ALA A 298 10.26 -6.12 3.54
N SER A 299 10.91 -5.59 2.50
CA SER A 299 11.41 -6.36 1.36
C SER A 299 12.47 -7.38 1.79
N ALA A 300 13.40 -6.96 2.67
CA ALA A 300 14.38 -7.85 3.28
C ALA A 300 13.72 -8.97 4.10
N ALA A 301 12.70 -8.64 4.90
CA ALA A 301 11.98 -9.62 5.68
C ALA A 301 11.24 -10.64 4.79
N ALA A 302 10.56 -10.19 3.74
CA ALA A 302 9.86 -11.06 2.80
C ALA A 302 10.83 -12.02 2.10
N PHE A 303 11.98 -11.51 1.62
CA PHE A 303 13.02 -12.32 1.02
C PHE A 303 13.56 -13.39 2.00
N LEU A 304 13.83 -13.03 3.26
CA LEU A 304 14.31 -13.99 4.24
C LEU A 304 13.26 -15.04 4.62
N ARG A 305 11.97 -14.68 4.75
CA ARG A 305 10.88 -15.64 5.01
C ARG A 305 10.78 -16.67 3.89
N GLU A 306 10.84 -16.21 2.64
CA GLU A 306 10.88 -17.07 1.45
C GLU A 306 12.06 -18.06 1.53
N ARG A 307 13.25 -17.57 1.87
CA ARG A 307 14.48 -18.39 1.91
C ARG A 307 14.56 -19.34 3.10
N PHE A 308 13.91 -19.01 4.21
CA PHE A 308 13.79 -19.89 5.36
C PHE A 308 12.60 -20.85 5.28
N GLY A 309 11.81 -20.82 4.19
CA GLY A 309 10.61 -21.64 4.04
C GLY A 309 9.55 -21.36 5.10
N LEU A 310 9.52 -20.11 5.61
CA LEU A 310 8.55 -19.69 6.61
C LEU A 310 7.25 -19.24 5.94
N PRO A 311 6.11 -19.42 6.62
CA PRO A 311 4.85 -18.88 6.15
C PRO A 311 4.97 -17.38 5.93
N SER A 312 4.18 -16.86 5.00
CA SER A 312 4.09 -15.41 4.82
C SER A 312 3.59 -14.79 6.12
N ALA A 313 3.92 -13.52 6.40
CA ALA A 313 3.47 -12.84 7.63
C ALA A 313 1.93 -12.78 7.81
N ARG A 314 1.16 -13.27 6.82
CA ARG A 314 -0.30 -13.38 6.81
C ARG A 314 -0.81 -14.68 7.44
N ASP A 315 0.01 -15.74 7.41
CA ASP A 315 -0.41 -17.08 7.87
C ASP A 315 -0.34 -17.21 9.41
N GLU A 316 0.46 -16.37 10.08
CA GLU A 316 0.63 -16.35 11.56
C GLU A 316 -0.41 -15.47 12.28
N VAL A 317 -1.15 -14.62 11.56
CA VAL A 317 -2.07 -13.61 12.14
C VAL A 317 -3.49 -14.16 12.39
N ALA A 318 -3.71 -15.46 12.18
CA ALA A 318 -4.98 -16.12 12.52
C ALA A 318 -5.26 -16.17 14.04
N GLU A 319 -4.28 -15.90 14.93
CA GLU A 319 -4.45 -15.88 16.38
C GLU A 319 -3.81 -14.64 17.06
N ALA A 320 -4.65 -13.76 17.63
CA ALA A 320 -4.34 -12.72 18.66
C ALA A 320 -3.91 -11.28 18.20
N PRO A 321 -4.17 -10.21 19.01
CA PRO A 321 -4.77 -8.96 18.50
C PRO A 321 -3.89 -7.67 18.56
N THR A 322 -4.13 -6.83 17.53
CA THR A 322 -4.07 -5.35 17.44
C THR A 322 -2.83 -4.57 17.91
N GLY A 323 -2.20 -3.82 16.96
CA GLY A 323 -1.31 -2.70 17.29
C GLY A 323 -0.56 -2.04 16.13
N THR A 324 -1.20 -1.08 15.45
CA THR A 324 -0.66 0.15 14.80
C THR A 324 0.46 0.07 13.72
N ARG A 325 0.09 0.41 12.47
CA ARG A 325 0.93 0.65 11.27
C ARG A 325 1.23 2.16 11.08
N TYR A 326 2.24 2.51 10.25
CA TYR A 326 2.21 3.37 9.03
C TYR A 326 3.68 3.56 8.53
N ALA A 327 4.08 3.65 7.25
CA ALA A 327 3.40 3.87 5.97
C ALA A 327 4.13 3.09 4.84
N VAL A 328 3.31 2.45 4.00
CA VAL A 328 3.28 2.44 2.52
C VAL A 328 4.53 2.70 1.72
N GLY A 329 4.86 1.72 0.86
CA GLY A 329 5.13 1.88 -0.58
C GLY A 329 4.85 0.64 -1.37
N GLU A 330 5.04 0.77 -2.68
CA GLU A 330 4.59 -0.15 -3.71
C GLU A 330 4.80 -1.65 -3.40
N PRO A 331 3.86 -2.49 -3.87
CA PRO A 331 3.27 -3.53 -3.04
C PRO A 331 4.01 -4.86 -3.13
N LEU A 332 4.56 -5.38 -2.03
CA LEU A 332 4.84 -6.82 -1.86
C LEU A 332 3.56 -7.57 -1.46
N LEU A 333 2.54 -7.39 -2.28
CA LEU A 333 1.18 -7.92 -2.09
C LEU A 333 0.61 -8.51 -3.39
N THR A 334 1.42 -8.55 -4.46
CA THR A 334 0.95 -8.80 -5.83
C THR A 334 1.19 -10.19 -6.41
N ASP A 335 1.87 -11.11 -5.72
CA ASP A 335 2.11 -12.45 -6.29
C ASP A 335 1.05 -13.50 -5.88
N LEU A 336 0.27 -13.22 -4.83
CA LEU A 336 -0.95 -13.99 -4.56
C LEU A 336 -2.16 -13.21 -5.06
N PRO A 337 -3.01 -13.82 -5.90
CA PRO A 337 -4.23 -13.18 -6.38
C PRO A 337 -5.11 -12.80 -5.20
N ALA A 338 -5.77 -11.64 -5.25
CA ALA A 338 -6.80 -11.32 -4.28
C ALA A 338 -7.91 -12.37 -4.40
N VAL A 339 -8.30 -12.96 -3.27
CA VAL A 339 -9.35 -13.99 -3.21
C VAL A 339 -10.65 -13.44 -2.64
N SER A 340 -10.65 -12.21 -2.13
CA SER A 340 -11.84 -11.46 -1.73
C SER A 340 -11.69 -9.97 -2.03
N LEU A 341 -12.81 -9.23 -2.13
CA LEU A 341 -12.74 -7.76 -2.21
C LEU A 341 -12.18 -7.11 -0.94
N ALA A 342 -12.20 -7.81 0.20
CA ALA A 342 -11.61 -7.32 1.45
C ALA A 342 -10.08 -7.26 1.37
N ASP A 343 -9.44 -8.14 0.60
CA ASP A 343 -7.99 -8.13 0.37
C ASP A 343 -7.54 -6.81 -0.26
N TYR A 344 -8.37 -6.23 -1.14
CA TYR A 344 -8.09 -4.91 -1.71
C TYR A 344 -8.16 -3.82 -0.64
N ALA A 345 -9.05 -3.91 0.35
CA ALA A 345 -9.09 -2.96 1.47
C ALA A 345 -7.77 -2.99 2.25
N GLU A 346 -7.24 -4.18 2.52
CA GLU A 346 -5.95 -4.34 3.19
C GLU A 346 -4.80 -3.80 2.35
N ARG A 347 -4.78 -4.14 1.05
CA ARG A 347 -3.80 -3.64 0.08
C ARG A 347 -3.82 -2.11 0.01
N ALA A 348 -5.01 -1.53 -0.17
CA ALA A 348 -5.22 -0.09 -0.16
C ALA A 348 -4.74 0.57 1.14
N ARG A 349 -5.04 -0.03 2.30
CA ARG A 349 -4.56 0.48 3.60
C ARG A 349 -3.04 0.44 3.73
N THR A 350 -2.39 -0.52 3.07
CA THR A 350 -0.92 -0.57 3.00
C THR A 350 -0.32 0.37 1.98
N VAL A 351 -1.11 0.95 1.06
CA VAL A 351 -0.59 1.84 0.00
C VAL A 351 -1.14 3.26 -0.03
N LEU A 352 -2.10 3.58 0.84
CA LEU A 352 -2.60 4.94 1.00
C LEU A 352 -2.00 5.63 2.23
N PRO A 353 -1.67 6.93 2.14
CA PRO A 353 -1.41 7.77 3.30
C PRO A 353 -2.56 7.66 4.33
N PRO A 354 -2.29 7.75 5.65
CA PRO A 354 -3.31 7.53 6.67
C PRO A 354 -4.52 8.46 6.55
N ASP A 355 -4.28 9.72 6.20
CA ASP A 355 -5.30 10.75 6.01
C ASP A 355 -6.14 10.50 4.74
N VAL A 356 -5.52 9.99 3.67
CA VAL A 356 -6.21 9.56 2.45
C VAL A 356 -7.03 8.30 2.69
N TRP A 357 -6.49 7.30 3.41
CA TRP A 357 -7.25 6.12 3.84
C TRP A 357 -8.47 6.53 4.66
N ASP A 358 -8.29 7.41 5.64
CA ASP A 358 -9.36 7.89 6.50
C ASP A 358 -10.43 8.68 5.72
N TYR A 359 -10.03 9.47 4.72
CA TYR A 359 -10.97 10.14 3.82
C TYR A 359 -11.84 9.16 3.03
N VAL A 360 -11.25 8.06 2.55
CA VAL A 360 -11.93 7.02 1.75
C VAL A 360 -12.81 6.13 2.63
N ASP A 361 -12.25 5.60 3.71
CA ASP A 361 -12.86 4.58 4.55
C ASP A 361 -13.83 5.18 5.58
N GLY A 362 -13.56 6.39 6.05
CA GLY A 362 -14.32 7.05 7.12
C GLY A 362 -15.80 7.29 6.80
N GLY A 363 -16.57 7.49 7.88
CA GLY A 363 -17.97 7.86 7.89
C GLY A 363 -18.24 9.19 8.59
N SER A 364 -19.51 9.53 8.73
CA SER A 364 -19.97 10.67 9.52
C SER A 364 -20.06 10.34 11.02
N ALA A 365 -19.83 11.35 11.86
CA ALA A 365 -19.96 11.32 13.31
C ALA A 365 -19.33 10.07 13.98
N ALA A 366 -20.13 9.20 14.60
CA ALA A 366 -19.67 8.02 15.32
C ALA A 366 -19.52 6.78 14.42
N GLU A 367 -19.79 6.93 13.12
CA GLU A 367 -19.71 5.87 12.10
C GLU A 367 -20.66 4.69 12.37
N VAL A 368 -21.74 4.94 13.11
CA VAL A 368 -22.78 3.95 13.43
C VAL A 368 -23.42 3.42 12.16
N THR A 369 -23.79 4.31 11.23
CA THR A 369 -24.41 3.91 9.96
C THR A 369 -23.44 3.16 9.05
N VAL A 370 -22.12 3.41 9.14
CA VAL A 370 -21.11 2.64 8.39
C VAL A 370 -21.12 1.17 8.83
N ALA A 371 -21.08 0.93 10.14
CA ALA A 371 -21.16 -0.42 10.70
C ALA A 371 -22.51 -1.07 10.40
N ALA A 372 -23.61 -0.34 10.64
CA ALA A 372 -24.97 -0.83 10.42
C ALA A 372 -25.22 -1.30 8.98
N ASN A 373 -24.62 -0.65 7.97
CA ASN A 373 -24.71 -1.09 6.57
C ASN A 373 -24.15 -2.50 6.35
N ARG A 374 -23.03 -2.84 7.01
CA ARG A 374 -22.43 -4.18 6.90
C ARG A 374 -23.23 -5.19 7.70
N ASP A 375 -23.49 -4.88 8.96
CA ASP A 375 -24.22 -5.79 9.85
C ASP A 375 -25.61 -6.12 9.29
N ALA A 376 -26.31 -5.15 8.68
CA ALA A 376 -27.63 -5.38 8.10
C ALA A 376 -27.59 -6.28 6.86
N LEU A 377 -26.57 -6.16 6.00
CA LEU A 377 -26.40 -7.08 4.87
C LEU A 377 -26.10 -8.49 5.36
N ASP A 378 -25.25 -8.63 6.39
CA ASP A 378 -24.88 -9.93 6.94
C ASP A 378 -26.05 -10.67 7.61
N ARG A 379 -27.03 -9.92 8.14
CA ARG A 379 -28.29 -10.47 8.66
C ARG A 379 -29.28 -10.93 7.58
N VAL A 380 -29.04 -10.66 6.30
CA VAL A 380 -29.90 -11.16 5.21
C VAL A 380 -29.44 -12.58 4.84
N ALA A 381 -30.21 -13.58 5.28
CA ALA A 381 -30.07 -14.95 4.80
C ALA A 381 -30.94 -15.17 3.57
N VAL A 382 -30.33 -15.66 2.49
CA VAL A 382 -31.03 -16.09 1.27
C VAL A 382 -31.31 -17.58 1.38
N LEU A 383 -32.54 -18.03 1.12
CA LEU A 383 -32.89 -19.45 1.15
C LEU A 383 -32.56 -20.09 -0.21
N PRO A 384 -31.51 -20.93 -0.30
CA PRO A 384 -31.16 -21.57 -1.56
C PRO A 384 -32.21 -22.59 -1.96
N ARG A 385 -32.37 -22.81 -3.27
CA ARG A 385 -33.22 -23.85 -3.84
C ARG A 385 -32.35 -24.98 -4.40
N VAL A 386 -32.44 -26.15 -3.79
CA VAL A 386 -31.69 -27.34 -4.23
C VAL A 386 -32.34 -28.03 -5.44
N LEU A 387 -31.54 -28.82 -6.18
CA LEU A 387 -31.99 -29.65 -7.32
C LEU A 387 -32.66 -28.85 -8.46
N ARG A 388 -32.16 -27.64 -8.74
CA ARG A 388 -32.67 -26.76 -9.81
C ARG A 388 -32.04 -26.97 -11.18
N GLY A 389 -30.96 -27.77 -11.27
CA GLY A 389 -30.29 -28.08 -12.53
C GLY A 389 -29.63 -26.87 -13.18
N VAL A 390 -28.85 -26.10 -12.40
CA VAL A 390 -28.10 -24.95 -12.92
C VAL A 390 -26.74 -25.43 -13.42
N ASP A 391 -26.63 -25.60 -14.73
CA ASP A 391 -25.39 -26.03 -15.39
C ASP A 391 -24.50 -24.84 -15.81
N THR A 392 -25.13 -23.70 -16.13
CA THR A 392 -24.47 -22.45 -16.53
C THR A 392 -25.25 -21.27 -15.96
N VAL A 393 -24.54 -20.25 -15.50
CA VAL A 393 -25.12 -19.01 -14.98
C VAL A 393 -24.87 -17.89 -15.98
N ASP A 394 -25.93 -17.16 -16.34
CA ASP A 394 -25.84 -15.91 -17.08
C ASP A 394 -25.96 -14.74 -16.09
N LEU A 395 -24.91 -13.95 -15.94
CA LEU A 395 -24.93 -12.77 -15.07
C LEU A 395 -25.67 -11.58 -15.70
N GLY A 396 -26.00 -11.64 -16.98
CA GLY A 396 -26.57 -10.54 -17.74
C GLY A 396 -27.80 -9.91 -17.10
N THR A 397 -27.89 -8.58 -17.20
CA THR A 397 -29.07 -7.83 -16.73
C THR A 397 -29.41 -6.67 -17.67
N ARG A 398 -30.51 -5.98 -17.39
CA ARG A 398 -30.87 -4.72 -18.05
C ARG A 398 -31.05 -3.61 -17.02
N LEU A 399 -30.20 -2.59 -17.10
CA LEU A 399 -30.32 -1.37 -16.29
C LEU A 399 -30.65 -0.19 -17.21
N LEU A 400 -31.69 0.57 -16.87
CA LEU A 400 -32.18 1.72 -17.64
C LEU A 400 -32.39 1.39 -19.13
N GLY A 401 -32.96 0.20 -19.39
CA GLY A 401 -33.26 -0.31 -20.73
C GLY A 401 -32.06 -0.87 -21.52
N ARG A 402 -30.84 -0.79 -21.00
CA ARG A 402 -29.61 -1.22 -21.70
C ARG A 402 -29.06 -2.53 -21.11
N PRO A 403 -28.52 -3.43 -21.95
CA PRO A 403 -27.91 -4.67 -21.47
C PRO A 403 -26.57 -4.39 -20.80
N TYR A 404 -26.30 -5.08 -19.69
CA TYR A 404 -25.02 -5.09 -18.99
C TYR A 404 -24.64 -6.52 -18.62
N ALA A 405 -23.35 -6.80 -18.50
CA ALA A 405 -22.82 -8.15 -18.28
C ALA A 405 -23.09 -8.70 -16.88
N MET A 406 -23.33 -7.82 -15.89
CA MET A 406 -23.71 -8.19 -14.53
C MET A 406 -24.50 -7.07 -13.84
N PRO A 407 -25.31 -7.34 -12.80
CA PRO A 407 -26.15 -6.35 -12.12
C PRO A 407 -25.36 -5.48 -11.13
N VAL A 408 -24.26 -4.92 -11.60
CA VAL A 408 -23.28 -4.16 -10.83
C VAL A 408 -22.91 -2.91 -11.60
N GLY A 409 -22.71 -1.78 -10.92
CA GLY A 409 -22.07 -0.58 -11.46
C GLY A 409 -21.00 -0.05 -10.49
N VAL A 410 -20.06 0.75 -10.99
CA VAL A 410 -19.07 1.44 -10.13
C VAL A 410 -19.66 2.77 -9.67
N ALA A 411 -19.81 2.95 -8.35
CA ALA A 411 -20.48 4.09 -7.74
C ALA A 411 -19.70 5.41 -7.93
N PRO A 412 -20.36 6.59 -7.85
CA PRO A 412 -19.70 7.86 -8.03
C PRO A 412 -18.90 8.24 -6.79
N MET A 413 -17.60 8.43 -6.97
CA MET A 413 -16.64 8.73 -5.91
C MET A 413 -15.71 9.85 -6.38
N ALA A 414 -15.51 10.84 -5.52
CA ALA A 414 -14.76 12.05 -5.86
C ALA A 414 -13.24 11.82 -5.85
N TYR A 415 -12.51 12.62 -6.62
CA TYR A 415 -11.05 12.78 -6.57
C TYR A 415 -10.25 11.48 -6.66
N GLN A 416 -10.52 10.62 -7.65
CA GLN A 416 -9.92 9.28 -7.69
C GLN A 416 -8.41 9.30 -7.96
N ARG A 417 -7.88 10.36 -8.58
CA ARG A 417 -6.43 10.58 -8.74
C ARG A 417 -5.68 10.78 -7.41
N LEU A 418 -6.40 11.07 -6.33
CA LEU A 418 -5.82 11.07 -4.98
C LEU A 418 -5.30 9.68 -4.58
N LEU A 419 -5.89 8.61 -5.14
CA LEU A 419 -5.59 7.23 -4.76
C LEU A 419 -4.57 6.56 -5.67
N HIS A 420 -4.60 6.89 -6.97
CA HIS A 420 -3.71 6.33 -7.98
C HIS A 420 -3.69 7.22 -9.22
N PRO A 421 -2.56 7.36 -9.96
CA PRO A 421 -2.48 8.17 -11.18
C PRO A 421 -3.54 7.85 -12.24
N ASP A 422 -3.89 6.58 -12.41
CA ASP A 422 -4.95 6.15 -13.34
C ASP A 422 -6.33 6.77 -13.02
N GLY A 423 -6.59 7.10 -11.75
CA GLY A 423 -7.79 7.81 -11.29
C GLY A 423 -9.10 7.31 -11.89
N GLU A 424 -9.91 8.25 -12.37
CA GLU A 424 -11.19 7.95 -13.02
C GLU A 424 -11.04 7.16 -14.32
N LEU A 425 -9.97 7.36 -15.08
CA LEU A 425 -9.76 6.68 -16.35
C LEU A 425 -9.56 5.17 -16.13
N GLY A 426 -8.79 4.79 -15.10
CA GLY A 426 -8.57 3.40 -14.75
C GLY A 426 -9.85 2.69 -14.32
N LEU A 427 -10.67 3.31 -13.46
CA LEU A 427 -11.94 2.71 -13.04
C LEU A 427 -12.97 2.65 -14.17
N ALA A 428 -13.04 3.69 -15.01
CA ALA A 428 -13.94 3.71 -16.16
C ALA A 428 -13.56 2.63 -17.19
N SER A 429 -12.27 2.51 -17.51
CA SER A 429 -11.76 1.49 -18.42
C SER A 429 -12.00 0.07 -17.88
N ALA A 430 -11.75 -0.17 -16.59
CA ALA A 430 -12.05 -1.45 -15.95
C ALA A 430 -13.55 -1.80 -15.98
N ALA A 431 -14.43 -0.84 -15.70
CA ALA A 431 -15.88 -1.02 -15.80
C ALA A 431 -16.33 -1.31 -17.25
N GLY A 432 -15.77 -0.60 -18.23
CA GLY A 432 -16.01 -0.85 -19.65
C GLY A 432 -15.61 -2.26 -20.08
N ALA A 433 -14.42 -2.71 -19.66
CA ALA A 433 -13.95 -4.07 -19.93
C ALA A 433 -14.82 -5.15 -19.29
N ALA A 434 -15.37 -4.88 -18.10
CA ALA A 434 -16.31 -5.77 -17.42
C ALA A 434 -17.76 -5.65 -17.95
N GLY A 435 -18.03 -4.77 -18.91
CA GLY A 435 -19.37 -4.60 -19.50
C GLY A 435 -20.41 -4.06 -18.51
N ILE A 436 -19.99 -3.16 -17.60
CA ILE A 436 -20.85 -2.55 -16.57
C ILE A 436 -20.77 -1.01 -16.61
N PRO A 437 -21.76 -0.27 -16.07
CA PRO A 437 -21.70 1.19 -16.06
C PRO A 437 -20.70 1.73 -15.02
N TYR A 438 -20.02 2.82 -15.39
CA TYR A 438 -19.20 3.63 -14.48
C TYR A 438 -19.90 4.95 -14.17
N LEU A 439 -20.09 5.27 -12.88
CA LEU A 439 -20.71 6.53 -12.47
C LEU A 439 -19.62 7.58 -12.20
N ALA A 440 -19.41 8.52 -13.13
CA ALA A 440 -18.47 9.64 -12.95
C ALA A 440 -19.04 10.68 -11.97
N SER A 441 -18.20 11.36 -11.19
CA SER A 441 -18.65 12.35 -10.21
C SER A 441 -18.55 13.78 -10.76
N THR A 442 -19.43 14.67 -10.28
CA THR A 442 -19.24 16.12 -10.41
C THR A 442 -17.87 16.55 -9.86
N LEU A 443 -17.36 15.87 -8.84
CA LEU A 443 -16.07 16.15 -8.21
C LEU A 443 -14.96 15.17 -8.67
N SER A 444 -15.06 14.65 -9.88
CA SER A 444 -13.98 13.86 -10.47
C SER A 444 -12.73 14.71 -10.69
N SER A 445 -11.55 14.08 -10.49
CA SER A 445 -10.24 14.67 -10.79
C SER A 445 -9.85 14.65 -12.27
N THR A 446 -10.75 14.14 -13.11
CA THR A 446 -10.60 14.03 -14.55
C THR A 446 -11.88 14.54 -15.23
N PRO A 447 -11.79 15.35 -16.31
CA PRO A 447 -12.97 15.84 -17.02
C PRO A 447 -13.83 14.71 -17.59
N VAL A 448 -15.14 14.87 -17.54
CA VAL A 448 -16.10 13.86 -18.02
C VAL A 448 -15.84 13.44 -19.47
N GLU A 449 -15.41 14.38 -20.32
CA GLU A 449 -15.09 14.13 -21.73
C GLU A 449 -13.95 13.11 -21.89
N GLN A 450 -12.93 13.19 -21.04
CA GLN A 450 -11.82 12.23 -21.05
C GLN A 450 -12.25 10.88 -20.50
N VAL A 451 -13.08 10.87 -19.46
CA VAL A 451 -13.63 9.64 -18.88
C VAL A 451 -14.48 8.90 -19.90
N THR A 452 -15.35 9.58 -20.64
CA THR A 452 -16.15 8.96 -21.72
C THR A 452 -15.30 8.49 -22.89
N ALA A 453 -14.18 9.16 -23.17
CA ALA A 453 -13.31 8.84 -24.31
C ALA A 453 -12.61 7.48 -24.18
N VAL A 454 -12.55 6.87 -22.99
CA VAL A 454 -12.02 5.51 -22.80
C VAL A 454 -12.97 4.42 -23.33
N GLY A 455 -14.18 4.79 -23.78
CA GLY A 455 -15.15 3.88 -24.39
C GLY A 455 -16.08 3.17 -23.42
N ALA A 456 -16.05 3.54 -22.13
CA ALA A 456 -16.96 3.00 -21.12
C ALA A 456 -18.35 3.64 -21.21
N ASP A 457 -19.39 2.90 -20.80
CA ASP A 457 -20.72 3.49 -20.59
C ASP A 457 -20.75 4.28 -19.28
N VAL A 458 -20.62 5.60 -19.41
CA VAL A 458 -20.55 6.51 -18.25
C VAL A 458 -21.93 7.03 -17.89
N TRP A 459 -22.30 6.91 -16.62
CA TRP A 459 -23.41 7.63 -16.01
C TRP A 459 -22.81 8.82 -15.25
N PHE A 460 -23.43 10.00 -15.32
CA PHE A 460 -22.86 11.18 -14.66
C PHE A 460 -23.61 11.53 -13.38
N GLN A 461 -22.90 11.54 -12.26
CA GLN A 461 -23.43 11.98 -10.98
C GLN A 461 -23.34 13.50 -10.83
N LEU A 462 -24.50 14.10 -10.58
CA LEU A 462 -24.68 15.54 -10.39
C LEU A 462 -24.89 15.89 -8.91
N TYR A 463 -24.06 16.81 -8.40
CA TYR A 463 -24.38 17.61 -7.22
C TYR A 463 -25.09 18.91 -7.61
N TRP A 464 -26.05 19.34 -6.79
CA TRP A 464 -26.76 20.59 -7.05
C TRP A 464 -25.89 21.80 -6.70
N LEU A 465 -25.42 22.53 -7.70
CA LEU A 465 -24.58 23.70 -7.52
C LEU A 465 -25.43 24.95 -7.25
N ARG A 466 -24.88 25.91 -6.48
CA ARG A 466 -25.55 27.20 -6.22
C ARG A 466 -25.83 28.00 -7.49
N ASP A 467 -24.92 27.93 -8.44
CA ASP A 467 -25.04 28.62 -9.72
C ASP A 467 -25.74 27.72 -10.74
N ARG A 468 -26.99 28.08 -11.08
CA ARG A 468 -27.79 27.33 -12.06
C ARG A 468 -27.22 27.39 -13.48
N ALA A 469 -26.47 28.44 -13.83
CA ALA A 469 -25.83 28.51 -15.15
C ALA A 469 -24.75 27.42 -15.25
N LEU A 470 -23.95 27.24 -14.21
CA LEU A 470 -22.95 26.16 -14.15
C LEU A 470 -23.58 24.77 -14.21
N VAL A 471 -24.75 24.57 -13.58
CA VAL A 471 -25.50 23.32 -13.74
C VAL A 471 -25.89 23.14 -15.21
N GLY A 472 -26.43 24.16 -15.87
CA GLY A 472 -26.77 24.11 -17.29
C GLY A 472 -25.59 23.77 -18.20
N ASP A 473 -24.45 24.43 -17.99
CA ASP A 473 -23.21 24.20 -18.76
C ASP A 473 -22.68 22.77 -18.54
N LEU A 474 -22.69 22.29 -17.30
CA LEU A 474 -22.27 20.94 -16.98
C LEU A 474 -23.18 19.89 -17.62
N LEU A 475 -24.50 20.11 -17.62
CA LEU A 475 -25.44 19.20 -18.29
C LEU A 475 -25.21 19.17 -19.81
N ALA A 476 -24.95 20.31 -20.43
CA ALA A 476 -24.63 20.37 -21.86
C ALA A 476 -23.36 19.56 -22.17
N ARG A 477 -22.32 19.69 -21.34
CA ARG A 477 -21.08 18.90 -21.45
C ARG A 477 -21.32 17.40 -21.27
N VAL A 478 -22.10 17.01 -20.26
CA VAL A 478 -22.44 15.61 -19.98
C VAL A 478 -23.17 14.96 -21.15
N VAL A 479 -24.14 15.66 -21.74
CA VAL A 479 -24.85 15.18 -22.93
C VAL A 479 -23.92 15.09 -24.13
N ALA A 480 -23.09 16.11 -24.37
CA ALA A 480 -22.15 16.14 -25.49
C ALA A 480 -21.04 15.08 -25.38
N ALA A 481 -20.59 14.76 -24.17
CA ALA A 481 -19.62 13.71 -23.88
C ALA A 481 -20.20 12.29 -24.12
N GLY A 482 -21.53 12.16 -24.26
CA GLY A 482 -22.18 10.90 -24.54
C GLY A 482 -22.50 10.05 -23.30
N CYS A 483 -22.62 10.69 -22.13
CA CYS A 483 -23.08 10.00 -20.92
C CYS A 483 -24.47 9.35 -21.13
N ARG A 484 -24.69 8.22 -20.47
CA ARG A 484 -25.87 7.35 -20.66
C ARG A 484 -27.00 7.57 -19.66
N ALA A 485 -26.73 8.22 -18.54
CA ALA A 485 -27.71 8.54 -17.51
C ALA A 485 -27.23 9.73 -16.68
N LEU A 486 -28.17 10.43 -16.06
CA LEU A 486 -27.91 11.49 -15.08
C LEU A 486 -28.32 11.00 -13.68
N VAL A 487 -27.38 11.01 -12.74
CA VAL A 487 -27.58 10.53 -11.37
C VAL A 487 -27.56 11.71 -10.41
N VAL A 488 -28.72 12.18 -9.97
CA VAL A 488 -28.81 13.34 -9.07
C VAL A 488 -28.69 12.87 -7.63
N THR A 489 -27.68 13.38 -6.91
CA THR A 489 -27.48 13.07 -5.49
C THR A 489 -28.24 14.05 -4.62
N VAL A 490 -29.17 13.53 -3.80
CA VAL A 490 -30.12 14.35 -3.01
C VAL A 490 -29.83 14.36 -1.51
N ASP A 491 -28.88 13.55 -1.04
CA ASP A 491 -28.55 13.35 0.39
C ASP A 491 -27.37 14.20 0.91
N VAL A 492 -26.91 15.17 0.11
CA VAL A 492 -25.81 16.10 0.47
C VAL A 492 -26.25 17.57 0.43
N PRO A 493 -27.29 18.00 1.18
CA PRO A 493 -27.59 19.41 1.33
C PRO A 493 -26.48 20.14 2.11
N VAL A 494 -25.84 19.44 3.04
CA VAL A 494 -24.61 19.83 3.73
C VAL A 494 -23.73 18.58 3.78
N LEU A 495 -22.41 18.75 3.71
CA LEU A 495 -21.51 17.61 3.88
C LEU A 495 -21.62 17.06 5.31
N GLY A 496 -21.73 15.74 5.45
CA GLY A 496 -21.71 15.08 6.75
C GLY A 496 -20.44 15.45 7.53
N ARG A 497 -20.56 15.57 8.85
CA ARG A 497 -19.40 15.86 9.71
C ARG A 497 -18.57 14.59 9.85
N ARG A 498 -17.36 14.56 9.29
CA ARG A 498 -16.47 13.37 9.28
C ARG A 498 -15.29 13.58 10.23
N PRO A 499 -15.28 12.99 11.45
CA PRO A 499 -14.26 13.28 12.43
C PRO A 499 -12.85 12.88 12.02
N ARG A 500 -12.68 11.85 11.17
CA ARG A 500 -11.36 11.47 10.66
C ARG A 500 -10.76 12.59 9.80
N ASP A 501 -11.50 13.10 8.81
CA ASP A 501 -11.10 14.26 7.99
C ASP A 501 -10.76 15.49 8.85
N LEU A 502 -11.56 15.75 9.89
CA LEU A 502 -11.37 16.91 10.79
C LEU A 502 -10.11 16.76 11.67
N ARG A 503 -9.82 15.56 12.17
CA ARG A 503 -8.62 15.26 12.96
C ARG A 503 -7.36 15.36 12.11
N ASN A 504 -7.45 14.95 10.85
CA ASN A 504 -6.34 14.95 9.90
C ASN A 504 -6.15 16.31 9.20
N ALA A 505 -7.03 17.29 9.45
CA ALA A 505 -7.08 18.55 8.71
C ALA A 505 -7.03 18.31 7.19
N PHE A 506 -7.80 17.32 6.74
CA PHE A 506 -7.70 16.73 5.41
C PHE A 506 -7.89 17.79 4.33
N ARG A 507 -6.99 17.76 3.33
CA ARG A 507 -6.93 18.64 2.17
C ARG A 507 -6.50 17.86 0.93
N LEU A 508 -6.90 18.32 -0.24
CA LEU A 508 -6.42 17.80 -1.51
C LEU A 508 -5.00 18.32 -1.79
N PRO A 509 -4.10 17.48 -2.32
CA PRO A 509 -2.88 17.94 -3.00
C PRO A 509 -3.20 18.96 -4.10
N ASP A 510 -2.28 19.87 -4.39
CA ASP A 510 -2.48 20.96 -5.36
C ASP A 510 -2.72 20.44 -6.80
N ASP A 511 -2.25 19.23 -7.10
CA ASP A 511 -2.41 18.58 -8.40
C ASP A 511 -3.72 17.78 -8.55
N VAL A 512 -4.53 17.66 -7.49
CA VAL A 512 -5.83 16.96 -7.50
C VAL A 512 -6.96 17.97 -7.42
N VAL A 513 -7.53 18.31 -8.58
CA VAL A 513 -8.56 19.36 -8.75
C VAL A 513 -9.96 18.79 -8.99
N ALA A 514 -11.00 19.61 -8.83
CA ALA A 514 -12.36 19.28 -9.27
C ALA A 514 -12.53 19.58 -10.77
N ALA A 515 -12.02 18.70 -11.63
CA ALA A 515 -11.81 18.95 -13.06
C ALA A 515 -13.08 19.24 -13.89
N ASN A 516 -14.27 18.97 -13.35
CA ASN A 516 -15.54 19.32 -14.00
C ASN A 516 -16.07 20.71 -13.60
N LEU A 517 -15.49 21.35 -12.58
CA LEU A 517 -15.84 22.69 -12.13
C LEU A 517 -14.87 23.73 -12.71
N PRO A 518 -15.29 24.99 -12.91
CA PRO A 518 -14.38 26.05 -13.37
C PRO A 518 -13.23 26.35 -12.38
N ASP A 519 -12.08 26.75 -12.92
CA ASP A 519 -10.83 27.02 -12.19
C ASP A 519 -11.03 27.91 -10.94
N GLY A 520 -10.36 27.53 -9.85
CA GLY A 520 -10.31 28.29 -8.59
C GLY A 520 -11.50 28.08 -7.65
N ARG A 521 -12.51 27.28 -8.04
CA ARG A 521 -13.63 26.94 -7.14
C ARG A 521 -13.32 25.84 -6.14
N ASP A 522 -12.23 25.11 -6.35
CA ASP A 522 -11.65 24.12 -5.44
C ASP A 522 -10.49 24.65 -4.60
N ALA A 523 -10.15 25.95 -4.69
CA ALA A 523 -9.10 26.56 -3.87
C ALA A 523 -9.23 26.26 -2.36
N LEU A 524 -10.47 26.20 -1.85
CA LEU A 524 -10.76 25.84 -0.45
C LEU A 524 -10.52 24.37 -0.13
N ALA A 525 -10.53 23.48 -1.12
CA ALA A 525 -10.24 22.06 -0.97
C ALA A 525 -8.74 21.78 -0.76
N HIS A 526 -7.87 22.73 -1.15
CA HIS A 526 -6.41 22.65 -0.96
C HIS A 526 -5.91 23.29 0.34
N SER A 527 -6.75 24.10 1.01
CA SER A 527 -6.38 24.79 2.25
C SER A 527 -6.85 24.04 3.50
N GLY A 528 -5.97 23.24 4.11
CA GLY A 528 -6.25 22.55 5.37
C GLY A 528 -6.06 23.46 6.60
N ALA A 529 -6.94 23.33 7.60
CA ALA A 529 -6.79 23.98 8.90
C ALA A 529 -7.24 23.04 10.03
N PRO A 530 -6.60 23.07 11.23
CA PRO A 530 -6.99 22.23 12.34
C PRO A 530 -8.48 22.37 12.67
N GLY A 531 -9.20 21.23 12.73
CA GLY A 531 -10.63 21.21 13.04
C GLY A 531 -11.56 21.59 11.88
N VAL A 532 -11.02 21.79 10.67
CA VAL A 532 -11.77 22.08 9.43
C VAL A 532 -11.45 21.02 8.38
N SER A 533 -12.48 20.50 7.71
CA SER A 533 -12.30 19.67 6.51
C SER A 533 -12.35 20.60 5.30
N ALA A 534 -11.27 20.64 4.52
CA ALA A 534 -11.17 21.46 3.32
C ALA A 534 -12.25 21.08 2.29
N ILE A 535 -12.57 19.78 2.20
CA ILE A 535 -13.67 19.25 1.40
C ILE A 535 -15.03 19.76 1.89
N ALA A 536 -15.25 19.82 3.21
CA ALA A 536 -16.48 20.39 3.76
C ALA A 536 -16.62 21.89 3.45
N ALA A 537 -15.53 22.65 3.53
CA ALA A 537 -15.51 24.07 3.20
C ALA A 537 -15.80 24.30 1.71
N HIS A 538 -15.15 23.56 0.82
CA HIS A 538 -15.42 23.59 -0.63
C HIS A 538 -16.88 23.21 -0.94
N THR A 539 -17.39 22.16 -0.31
CA THR A 539 -18.79 21.70 -0.48
C THR A 539 -19.76 22.80 -0.08
N ALA A 540 -19.56 23.43 1.08
CA ALA A 540 -20.43 24.50 1.58
C ALA A 540 -20.46 25.73 0.65
N ALA A 541 -19.31 26.05 0.04
CA ALA A 541 -19.17 27.15 -0.91
C ALA A 541 -19.87 26.87 -2.25
N SER A 542 -19.78 25.64 -2.75
CA SER A 542 -20.22 25.29 -4.11
C SER A 542 -21.66 24.76 -4.18
N PHE A 543 -22.14 24.03 -3.17
CA PHE A 543 -23.40 23.28 -3.26
C PHE A 543 -24.58 24.09 -2.73
N ALA A 544 -25.72 23.96 -3.40
CA ALA A 544 -26.98 24.53 -2.98
C ALA A 544 -27.63 23.64 -1.91
N PRO A 545 -27.80 24.13 -0.66
CA PRO A 545 -28.28 23.30 0.44
C PRO A 545 -29.79 22.98 0.40
N ALA A 546 -30.53 23.59 -0.53
CA ALA A 546 -31.99 23.52 -0.58
C ALA A 546 -32.50 23.05 -1.95
N LEU A 547 -32.00 21.91 -2.43
CA LEU A 547 -32.56 21.21 -3.57
C LEU A 547 -34.03 20.82 -3.27
N ARG A 548 -34.94 21.05 -4.23
CA ARG A 548 -36.37 20.75 -4.11
C ARG A 548 -36.80 19.79 -5.22
N TRP A 549 -37.94 19.12 -5.03
CA TRP A 549 -38.55 18.28 -6.08
C TRP A 549 -38.77 19.02 -7.42
N ALA A 550 -39.13 20.31 -7.36
CA ALA A 550 -39.27 21.15 -8.54
C ALA A 550 -37.97 21.33 -9.35
N ASP A 551 -36.80 21.16 -8.72
CA ASP A 551 -35.51 21.22 -9.39
C ASP A 551 -35.24 19.95 -10.21
N LEU A 552 -35.74 18.79 -9.77
CA LEU A 552 -35.72 17.56 -10.58
C LEU A 552 -36.64 17.68 -11.80
N ALA A 553 -37.82 18.28 -11.64
CA ALA A 553 -38.68 18.58 -12.78
C ALA A 553 -38.00 19.51 -13.79
N TRP A 554 -37.31 20.56 -13.31
CA TRP A 554 -36.52 21.47 -14.14
C TRP A 554 -35.40 20.75 -14.91
N LEU A 555 -34.75 19.76 -14.30
CA LEU A 555 -33.75 18.91 -14.96
C LEU A 555 -34.36 18.07 -16.08
N ARG A 556 -35.50 17.42 -15.79
CA ARG A 556 -36.18 16.53 -16.74
C ARG A 556 -36.66 17.26 -17.99
N GLU A 557 -37.01 18.55 -17.88
CA GLU A 557 -37.32 19.40 -19.05
C GLU A 557 -36.13 19.67 -19.98
N ARG A 558 -34.89 19.46 -19.53
CA ARG A 558 -33.66 19.88 -20.22
C ARG A 558 -32.78 18.75 -20.70
N VAL A 559 -32.91 17.58 -20.08
CA VAL A 559 -32.05 16.44 -20.32
C VAL A 559 -32.93 15.22 -20.56
N ASP A 560 -32.78 14.63 -21.75
CA ASP A 560 -33.52 13.42 -22.13
C ASP A 560 -32.81 12.12 -21.74
N LEU A 561 -31.70 12.21 -21.00
CA LEU A 561 -31.04 11.05 -20.43
C LEU A 561 -31.93 10.42 -19.33
N PRO A 562 -31.85 9.09 -19.14
CA PRO A 562 -32.40 8.43 -17.97
C PRO A 562 -32.02 9.14 -16.67
N LEU A 563 -33.00 9.44 -15.83
CA LEU A 563 -32.84 10.16 -14.59
C LEU A 563 -32.83 9.20 -13.41
N VAL A 564 -31.75 9.21 -12.63
CA VAL A 564 -31.59 8.40 -11.42
C VAL A 564 -31.51 9.31 -10.20
N VAL A 565 -32.31 9.04 -9.17
CA VAL A 565 -32.28 9.79 -7.91
C VAL A 565 -31.54 8.98 -6.84
N LYS A 566 -30.38 9.46 -6.39
CA LYS A 566 -29.50 8.77 -5.43
C LYS A 566 -29.55 9.40 -4.05
N GLY A 567 -29.69 8.56 -3.02
CA GLY A 567 -29.73 9.00 -1.61
C GLY A 567 -31.11 8.87 -0.98
N VAL A 568 -31.96 7.98 -1.52
CA VAL A 568 -33.34 7.78 -1.05
C VAL A 568 -33.34 6.71 0.05
N LEU A 569 -33.98 7.01 1.17
CA LEU A 569 -34.20 6.04 2.27
C LEU A 569 -35.68 5.93 2.65
N ASP A 570 -36.48 6.96 2.39
CA ASP A 570 -37.90 6.97 2.72
C ASP A 570 -38.73 6.56 1.49
N PRO A 571 -39.65 5.58 1.62
CA PRO A 571 -40.52 5.17 0.51
C PRO A 571 -41.37 6.31 -0.08
N ARG A 572 -41.73 7.32 0.72
CA ARG A 572 -42.49 8.49 0.24
C ARG A 572 -41.67 9.33 -0.73
N ASP A 573 -40.37 9.48 -0.48
CA ASP A 573 -39.46 10.20 -1.35
C ASP A 573 -39.20 9.41 -2.64
N ALA A 574 -39.17 8.07 -2.57
CA ALA A 574 -39.09 7.22 -3.77
C ALA A 574 -40.32 7.42 -4.68
N VAL A 575 -41.53 7.45 -4.09
CA VAL A 575 -42.78 7.74 -4.83
C VAL A 575 -42.75 9.13 -5.46
N GLU A 576 -42.20 10.13 -4.75
CA GLU A 576 -42.08 11.47 -5.29
C GLU A 576 -41.04 11.56 -6.42
N ALA A 577 -39.92 10.85 -6.31
CA ALA A 577 -38.94 10.73 -7.40
C ALA A 577 -39.58 10.16 -8.67
N VAL A 578 -40.40 9.11 -8.54
CA VAL A 578 -41.18 8.55 -9.67
C VAL A 578 -42.13 9.60 -10.26
N ARG A 579 -42.83 10.38 -9.43
CA ARG A 579 -43.72 11.45 -9.93
C ARG A 579 -42.97 12.54 -10.70
N MET A 580 -41.72 12.80 -10.33
CA MET A 580 -40.85 13.75 -11.03
C MET A 580 -40.17 13.14 -12.27
N GLY A 581 -40.47 11.88 -12.61
CA GLY A 581 -39.98 11.21 -13.81
C GLY A 581 -38.62 10.54 -13.64
N ALA A 582 -38.26 10.10 -12.42
CA ALA A 582 -37.09 9.26 -12.23
C ALA A 582 -37.31 7.87 -12.84
N ASP A 583 -36.38 7.43 -13.68
CA ASP A 583 -36.34 6.09 -14.27
C ASP A 583 -35.80 5.05 -13.28
N ALA A 584 -34.97 5.51 -12.32
CA ALA A 584 -34.52 4.69 -11.20
C ALA A 584 -34.26 5.50 -9.93
N VAL A 585 -34.25 4.81 -8.80
CA VAL A 585 -33.77 5.35 -7.51
C VAL A 585 -32.63 4.48 -6.97
N VAL A 586 -31.69 5.10 -6.26
CA VAL A 586 -30.66 4.37 -5.50
C VAL A 586 -30.96 4.50 -4.01
N VAL A 587 -31.28 3.37 -3.39
CA VAL A 587 -31.39 3.23 -1.94
C VAL A 587 -30.01 3.37 -1.34
N SER A 588 -29.76 4.48 -0.66
CA SER A 588 -28.40 4.90 -0.29
C SER A 588 -28.42 5.80 0.93
N ASN A 589 -27.50 5.57 1.85
CA ASN A 589 -27.14 6.51 2.92
C ASN A 589 -25.73 7.10 2.70
N HIS A 590 -25.32 7.17 1.44
CA HIS A 590 -24.02 7.69 1.03
C HIS A 590 -22.83 6.93 1.65
N GLY A 591 -22.97 5.62 1.87
CA GLY A 591 -21.96 4.80 2.52
C GLY A 591 -21.73 5.14 3.99
N GLY A 592 -22.74 5.70 4.68
CA GLY A 592 -22.66 6.16 6.07
C GLY A 592 -21.83 7.43 6.26
N ARG A 593 -21.75 8.29 5.23
CA ARG A 593 -20.89 9.49 5.22
C ARG A 593 -21.64 10.82 5.41
N GLN A 594 -22.96 10.76 5.55
CA GLN A 594 -23.86 11.92 5.62
C GLN A 594 -24.53 12.02 6.99
N LEU A 595 -25.78 11.53 7.13
CA LEU A 595 -26.49 11.50 8.41
C LEU A 595 -26.14 10.20 9.16
N ASP A 596 -25.35 10.31 10.23
CA ASP A 596 -25.09 9.18 11.12
C ASP A 596 -26.29 8.90 12.03
N GLY A 597 -26.67 7.63 12.15
CA GLY A 597 -27.94 7.20 12.74
C GLY A 597 -29.07 7.00 11.72
N ALA A 598 -28.84 7.30 10.42
CA ALA A 598 -29.72 6.84 9.36
C ALA A 598 -29.75 5.30 9.28
N PRO A 599 -30.87 4.68 8.88
CA PRO A 599 -30.95 3.23 8.72
C PRO A 599 -29.93 2.73 7.67
N ALA A 600 -29.56 1.46 7.80
CA ALA A 600 -28.80 0.79 6.74
C ALA A 600 -29.62 0.80 5.45
N SER A 601 -28.98 1.05 4.30
CA SER A 601 -29.70 1.15 3.02
C SER A 601 -30.48 -0.14 2.70
N VAL A 602 -29.87 -1.29 2.95
CA VAL A 602 -30.47 -2.60 2.68
C VAL A 602 -31.76 -2.85 3.48
N THR A 603 -31.92 -2.26 4.68
CA THR A 603 -33.14 -2.47 5.47
C THR A 603 -34.32 -1.67 4.92
N MET A 604 -34.06 -0.59 4.19
CA MET A 604 -35.10 0.22 3.54
C MET A 604 -35.46 -0.28 2.14
N LEU A 605 -34.65 -1.17 1.56
CA LEU A 605 -34.78 -1.63 0.18
C LEU A 605 -36.17 -2.25 -0.11
N PRO A 606 -36.70 -3.20 0.69
CA PRO A 606 -38.01 -3.81 0.40
C PRO A 606 -39.16 -2.80 0.42
N GLU A 607 -39.19 -1.90 1.40
CA GLU A 607 -40.27 -0.89 1.51
C GLU A 607 -40.25 0.10 0.34
N ILE A 608 -39.07 0.45 -0.17
CA ILE A 608 -38.94 1.30 -1.36
C ILE A 608 -39.42 0.57 -2.60
N ILE A 609 -39.05 -0.70 -2.78
CA ILE A 609 -39.50 -1.53 -3.90
C ILE A 609 -41.03 -1.65 -3.90
N ASP A 610 -41.63 -1.97 -2.75
CA ASP A 610 -43.08 -2.06 -2.60
C ASP A 610 -43.76 -0.73 -2.93
N ALA A 611 -43.18 0.39 -2.50
CA ALA A 611 -43.75 1.70 -2.72
C ALA A 611 -43.71 2.13 -4.18
N VAL A 612 -42.65 1.81 -4.94
CA VAL A 612 -42.51 2.24 -6.35
C VAL A 612 -43.07 1.23 -7.34
N GLY A 613 -43.04 -0.08 -7.02
CA GLY A 613 -43.42 -1.16 -7.92
C GLY A 613 -42.67 -1.09 -9.26
N ASP A 614 -43.34 -1.45 -10.35
CA ASP A 614 -42.73 -1.46 -11.70
C ASP A 614 -42.53 -0.07 -12.32
N ARG A 615 -42.77 1.02 -11.58
CA ARG A 615 -42.73 2.39 -12.13
C ARG A 615 -41.31 2.94 -12.29
N CYS A 616 -40.33 2.42 -11.55
CA CYS A 616 -38.92 2.73 -11.72
C CYS A 616 -38.05 1.57 -11.23
N GLN A 617 -36.82 1.47 -11.73
CA GLN A 617 -35.87 0.49 -11.18
C GLN A 617 -35.34 0.95 -9.82
N VAL A 618 -35.07 -0.02 -8.93
CA VAL A 618 -34.47 0.26 -7.62
C VAL A 618 -33.07 -0.33 -7.56
N LEU A 619 -32.08 0.51 -7.36
CA LEU A 619 -30.68 0.11 -7.16
C LEU A 619 -30.32 0.23 -5.68
N LEU A 620 -29.30 -0.50 -5.24
CA LEU A 620 -28.76 -0.44 -3.89
C LEU A 620 -27.29 -0.04 -3.89
N ASP A 621 -26.87 0.81 -2.95
CA ASP A 621 -25.46 0.94 -2.60
C ASP A 621 -25.26 0.81 -1.08
N SER A 622 -24.03 1.07 -0.62
CA SER A 622 -23.65 1.10 0.81
C SER A 622 -23.57 -0.28 1.47
N GLY A 623 -22.38 -0.87 1.45
CA GLY A 623 -22.05 -2.07 2.23
C GLY A 623 -21.74 -3.33 1.41
N ILE A 624 -22.01 -3.32 0.10
CA ILE A 624 -21.70 -4.44 -0.81
C ILE A 624 -20.19 -4.72 -0.86
N ARG A 625 -19.76 -5.94 -0.53
CA ARG A 625 -18.35 -6.37 -0.54
C ARG A 625 -18.11 -7.74 -1.16
N SER A 626 -19.14 -8.42 -1.67
CA SER A 626 -18.98 -9.75 -2.26
C SER A 626 -20.09 -10.08 -3.25
N GLY A 627 -19.91 -11.12 -4.05
CA GLY A 627 -20.97 -11.67 -4.91
C GLY A 627 -22.19 -12.14 -4.11
N THR A 628 -21.99 -12.63 -2.89
CA THR A 628 -23.08 -12.97 -1.95
C THR A 628 -23.87 -11.73 -1.53
N ASP A 629 -23.23 -10.58 -1.33
CA ASP A 629 -23.93 -9.33 -1.03
C ASP A 629 -24.76 -8.84 -2.22
N VAL A 630 -24.26 -9.04 -3.45
CA VAL A 630 -25.03 -8.78 -4.67
C VAL A 630 -26.26 -9.71 -4.71
N LEU A 631 -26.09 -11.02 -4.48
CA LEU A 631 -27.20 -11.97 -4.41
C LEU A 631 -28.24 -11.57 -3.36
N ARG A 632 -27.82 -11.18 -2.15
CA ARG A 632 -28.71 -10.71 -1.09
C ARG A 632 -29.55 -9.51 -1.55
N ALA A 633 -28.92 -8.53 -2.21
CA ALA A 633 -29.62 -7.36 -2.72
C ALA A 633 -30.63 -7.72 -3.83
N LEU A 634 -30.26 -8.62 -4.75
CA LEU A 634 -31.15 -9.11 -5.81
C LEU A 634 -32.34 -9.87 -5.23
N ALA A 635 -32.12 -10.74 -4.23
CA ALA A 635 -33.18 -11.48 -3.55
C ALA A 635 -34.14 -10.58 -2.75
N LEU A 636 -33.67 -9.39 -2.34
CA LEU A 636 -34.52 -8.35 -1.76
C LEU A 636 -35.24 -7.49 -2.82
N GLY A 637 -34.98 -7.74 -4.11
CA GLY A 637 -35.64 -7.12 -5.26
C GLY A 637 -34.92 -5.93 -5.88
N ALA A 638 -33.65 -5.66 -5.55
CA ALA A 638 -32.86 -4.67 -6.27
C ALA A 638 -32.66 -5.10 -7.73
N ALA A 639 -32.75 -4.15 -8.67
CA ALA A 639 -32.40 -4.37 -10.08
C ALA A 639 -30.89 -4.52 -10.30
N GLY A 640 -30.08 -3.99 -9.38
CA GLY A 640 -28.63 -4.05 -9.38
C GLY A 640 -28.03 -3.23 -8.24
N VAL A 641 -26.71 -3.29 -8.10
CA VAL A 641 -25.99 -2.63 -7.00
C VAL A 641 -24.86 -1.73 -7.49
N LEU A 642 -24.45 -0.77 -6.65
CA LEU A 642 -23.32 0.11 -6.93
C LEU A 642 -22.17 -0.12 -5.93
N LEU A 643 -20.96 -0.33 -6.45
CA LEU A 643 -19.74 -0.54 -5.66
C LEU A 643 -19.02 0.78 -5.41
N GLY A 644 -18.91 1.15 -4.13
CA GLY A 644 -18.13 2.31 -3.69
C GLY A 644 -16.70 1.93 -3.32
N ARG A 645 -16.41 1.98 -2.00
CA ARG A 645 -15.07 1.76 -1.42
C ARG A 645 -14.29 0.57 -1.99
N PRO A 646 -14.87 -0.62 -2.28
CA PRO A 646 -14.11 -1.72 -2.89
C PRO A 646 -13.37 -1.35 -4.16
N MET A 647 -13.96 -0.51 -5.01
CA MET A 647 -13.34 -0.09 -6.25
C MET A 647 -12.25 0.96 -6.01
N LEU A 648 -12.40 1.83 -5.01
CA LEU A 648 -11.31 2.73 -4.58
C LEU A 648 -10.14 1.96 -3.98
N TRP A 649 -10.44 0.91 -3.21
CA TRP A 649 -9.41 0.06 -2.64
C TRP A 649 -8.65 -0.69 -3.74
N ALA A 650 -9.37 -1.24 -4.71
CA ALA A 650 -8.78 -1.92 -5.85
C ALA A 650 -7.92 -0.97 -6.73
N LEU A 651 -8.41 0.25 -6.97
CA LEU A 651 -7.68 1.30 -7.66
C LEU A 651 -6.38 1.66 -6.91
N ALA A 652 -6.45 1.89 -5.60
CA ALA A 652 -5.27 2.19 -4.80
C ALA A 652 -4.25 1.05 -4.82
N ALA A 653 -4.73 -0.20 -4.77
CA ALA A 653 -3.88 -1.39 -4.69
C ALA A 653 -3.10 -1.71 -5.98
N GLY A 654 -3.61 -1.32 -7.15
CA GLY A 654 -2.98 -1.72 -8.42
C GLY A 654 -3.51 -1.01 -9.66
N GLY A 655 -4.03 0.21 -9.50
CA GLY A 655 -4.53 1.02 -10.61
C GLY A 655 -5.69 0.38 -11.36
N GLU A 656 -5.73 0.58 -12.68
CA GLU A 656 -6.70 -0.05 -13.57
C GLU A 656 -6.67 -1.58 -13.46
N ARG A 657 -5.49 -2.19 -13.38
CA ARG A 657 -5.35 -3.65 -13.27
C ARG A 657 -6.03 -4.17 -12.01
N GLY A 658 -5.77 -3.55 -10.85
CA GLY A 658 -6.40 -3.92 -9.59
C GLY A 658 -7.92 -3.83 -9.66
N ALA A 659 -8.45 -2.80 -10.32
CA ALA A 659 -9.89 -2.65 -10.53
C ALA A 659 -10.48 -3.73 -11.45
N ARG A 660 -9.80 -4.09 -12.55
CA ARG A 660 -10.23 -5.19 -13.43
C ARG A 660 -10.26 -6.52 -12.68
N ASP A 661 -9.19 -6.82 -11.93
CA ASP A 661 -9.06 -8.05 -11.15
C ASP A 661 -10.15 -8.13 -10.06
N ALA A 662 -10.48 -7.01 -9.41
CA ALA A 662 -11.59 -6.94 -8.44
C ALA A 662 -12.97 -7.21 -9.07
N LEU A 663 -13.25 -6.65 -10.25
CA LEU A 663 -14.51 -6.89 -10.95
C LEU A 663 -14.62 -8.32 -11.47
N ALA A 664 -13.52 -8.89 -11.96
CA ALA A 664 -13.47 -10.30 -12.37
C ALA A 664 -13.73 -11.24 -11.19
N LEU A 665 -13.10 -10.97 -10.04
CA LEU A 665 -13.34 -11.72 -8.80
C LEU A 665 -14.81 -11.64 -8.37
N LEU A 666 -15.41 -10.45 -8.39
CA LEU A 666 -16.81 -10.29 -8.03
C LEU A 666 -17.75 -11.07 -8.96
N ALA A 667 -17.44 -11.14 -10.26
CA ALA A 667 -18.21 -11.93 -11.21
C ALA A 667 -18.12 -13.44 -10.91
N VAL A 668 -16.95 -13.94 -10.48
CA VAL A 668 -16.78 -15.32 -10.00
C VAL A 668 -17.61 -15.55 -8.74
N GLU A 669 -17.46 -14.70 -7.72
CA GLU A 669 -18.22 -14.83 -6.47
C GLU A 669 -19.74 -14.80 -6.70
N LEU A 670 -20.23 -13.96 -7.62
CA LEU A 670 -21.66 -13.88 -7.96
C LEU A 670 -22.13 -15.13 -8.71
N THR A 671 -21.31 -15.65 -9.63
CA THR A 671 -21.58 -16.92 -10.32
C THR A 671 -21.74 -18.06 -9.32
N ASP A 672 -20.81 -18.15 -8.37
CA ASP A 672 -20.84 -19.18 -7.32
C ASP A 672 -22.07 -19.02 -6.43
N ALA A 673 -22.37 -17.79 -5.99
CA ALA A 673 -23.53 -17.50 -5.15
C ALA A 673 -24.85 -17.87 -5.83
N LEU A 674 -25.03 -17.51 -7.11
CA LEU A 674 -26.22 -17.86 -7.89
C LEU A 674 -26.34 -19.39 -8.09
N THR A 675 -25.24 -20.05 -8.43
CA THR A 675 -25.20 -21.51 -8.60
C THR A 675 -25.61 -22.22 -7.32
N LEU A 676 -25.01 -21.85 -6.18
CA LEU A 676 -25.32 -22.43 -4.87
C LEU A 676 -26.75 -22.11 -4.41
N ALA A 677 -27.30 -20.98 -4.83
CA ALA A 677 -28.70 -20.63 -4.58
C ALA A 677 -29.71 -21.32 -5.52
N GLY A 678 -29.23 -22.03 -6.55
CA GLY A 678 -30.08 -22.68 -7.55
C GLY A 678 -30.70 -21.70 -8.55
N CYS A 679 -30.02 -20.60 -8.85
CA CYS A 679 -30.43 -19.56 -9.79
C CYS A 679 -29.53 -19.58 -11.03
N ALA A 680 -30.15 -19.58 -12.21
CA ALA A 680 -29.42 -19.52 -13.48
C ALA A 680 -29.08 -18.09 -13.91
N ASP A 681 -29.72 -17.08 -13.33
CA ASP A 681 -29.54 -15.67 -13.66
C ASP A 681 -30.00 -14.75 -12.51
N PRO A 682 -29.72 -13.42 -12.58
CA PRO A 682 -30.19 -12.46 -11.59
C PRO A 682 -31.72 -12.37 -11.42
N ALA A 683 -32.51 -12.65 -12.45
CA ALA A 683 -33.97 -12.59 -12.36
C ALA A 683 -34.51 -13.72 -11.47
N ALA A 684 -33.95 -14.93 -11.59
CA ALA A 684 -34.27 -16.05 -10.72
C ALA A 684 -33.90 -15.78 -9.25
N ALA A 685 -32.84 -15.00 -8.99
CA ALA A 685 -32.47 -14.61 -7.63
C ALA A 685 -33.55 -13.77 -6.94
N ALA A 686 -34.27 -12.92 -7.68
CA ALA A 686 -35.35 -12.10 -7.13
C ALA A 686 -36.57 -12.93 -6.67
N GLU A 687 -36.67 -14.21 -7.06
CA GLU A 687 -37.72 -15.12 -6.59
C GLU A 687 -37.35 -15.84 -5.28
N LEU A 688 -36.11 -15.68 -4.81
CA LEU A 688 -35.65 -16.32 -3.58
C LEU A 688 -36.29 -15.67 -2.36
N ARG A 689 -36.52 -16.50 -1.34
CA ARG A 689 -36.99 -15.98 -0.04
C ARG A 689 -35.79 -15.53 0.78
N THR A 690 -35.94 -14.38 1.43
CA THR A 690 -34.97 -13.88 2.41
C THR A 690 -35.52 -14.00 3.83
N LEU A 691 -34.64 -14.25 4.79
CA LEU A 691 -34.93 -14.20 6.23
C LEU A 691 -33.96 -13.23 6.90
N GLY A 692 -34.44 -12.55 7.94
CA GLY A 692 -33.56 -11.89 8.92
C GLY A 692 -32.95 -12.94 9.83
N VAL A 693 -31.64 -12.87 10.04
CA VAL A 693 -30.93 -13.63 11.07
C VAL A 693 -30.68 -12.69 12.25
N ASP A 694 -31.16 -13.08 13.43
CA ASP A 694 -31.03 -12.30 14.67
C ASP A 694 -29.61 -12.34 15.25
#